data_AF-Q7USU6-F1
#
_entry.id   AF-Q7USU6-F1
#
_cell.length_a   1.000
_cell.length_b   1.000
_cell.length_c   1.000
_cell.angle_alpha   90.00
_cell.angle_beta   90.00
_cell.angle_gamma   90.00
#
_symmetry.space_group_name_H-M   'P 1'
#
loop_
_entity.id
_entity.type
_entity.pdbx_description
1 polymer ?
#
loop_
_entity_poly.entity_id
_entity_poly.type
_entity_poly.pdbx_seq_one_letter_code
_entity_poly.pdbx_strand_id
1 'polypeptide(L)'
;MSKLPRIFFRSRPRSARAATAAEQRVPFAATAEELVVEGVMTPRDEAIFLLQTAAEIEHSLLVQYLYTAYSIDVGNAPDETERTKARGWQSAIVEIAIEEMAHLISMQNLLISLGGPTNLDREDFPFRDLFYPFHFKLEPISLDSLAKYVVTEMPEIAPDAELQAIIDQAMGAQGGEPLNRVGALFEKIDELLDELSDSDFYADSADTVQAIAGEWRALGGRIVQTVSNREEARELANAIAEQGEGGDAAVTSHYQKFRTIYEEFASTTTWNPSHPTPNNPNTSEEVFSDAEMENGRITDQESRRWAHVADLQYRLLLYAIAHSVTLDRTSQLTQRGTVINWCFLGMKTPGLMGVISHLQSRPQHDPPQVDADGREKKAGPPFALPYTLSLPQSIEAQWRTYLDIVDATDSVLKDTTTAAPLRNTLERTNDLIRSAANDFIDNLPTDTPVNPPDQPPAPSDGTKAKADFVELLKSKCSLAQIVHSGVQVGDDGGNLSGLFSDEAYERILQFLTTANATRPPAAGKPLVVPGNPSQSGFYIQITDGIMAANFTDEEAKVVERWIRSLPTDSGGAASGRTVALGMRAAAGAQGGAAGSIVAKRFASGLDQPLFLTSAPGKPDAVYLVEKTGAIKVLNASDGMVTHTLFQVDDLSVDGERGLLGLAFHPKFQENGHFYVNCTDHAGRTTVRRYTATANGVDPASRHNVMVVDQPFANHNGGWIGFGPNDGFLYIALGDGGSANDPTPPIGNAQNKNSLLGKMLRVDVDKDDLPAAADMNYGIPSSNPFASGAAARGEIWATGLRNPWRCSFDQMTGDLWIADVGQFAVEEINFQNTNSRGGENYGWRIREGTVLTGLDSDQPNLVDPIFQYGRSDGGTIIGGHVYRGEALAGLQGTYFYADFLSSRIWSFRFDGTSISNHMERTAEINVGGPISSIVSFGQDSQGEIYIVSILGDIFRISST
;
A
#
# COMPACT_ATOMS: atom_id res chain seq x y z
N MET A 1 -11.94 -17.16 -12.96
CA MET A 1 -11.12 -16.37 -12.04
C MET A 1 -11.89 -16.26 -10.74
N SER A 2 -11.29 -16.71 -9.65
CA SER A 2 -11.86 -16.65 -8.30
C SER A 2 -12.10 -15.18 -7.91
N LYS A 3 -13.29 -14.86 -7.41
CA LYS A 3 -13.59 -13.55 -6.81
C LYS A 3 -12.58 -13.28 -5.69
N LEU A 4 -12.05 -12.05 -5.63
CA LEU A 4 -11.35 -11.58 -4.44
C LEU A 4 -12.36 -11.52 -3.27
N PRO A 5 -11.94 -11.82 -2.04
CA PRO A 5 -12.80 -11.85 -0.87
C PRO A 5 -13.53 -10.52 -0.64
N ARG A 6 -14.86 -10.56 -0.49
CA ARG A 6 -15.68 -9.41 -0.06
C ARG A 6 -16.49 -9.79 1.16
N ILE A 7 -16.44 -9.03 2.25
CA ILE A 7 -17.33 -9.23 3.39
C ILE A 7 -18.57 -8.37 3.20
N PHE A 8 -19.76 -8.95 3.34
CA PHE A 8 -21.00 -8.20 3.46
C PHE A 8 -22.08 -9.04 4.13
N PHE A 9 -23.06 -8.34 4.70
CA PHE A 9 -24.27 -8.96 5.23
C PHE A 9 -25.27 -9.22 4.09
N ARG A 10 -25.79 -10.46 3.98
CA ARG A 10 -26.72 -10.87 2.91
C ARG A 10 -28.03 -11.39 3.47
N SER A 11 -29.16 -10.88 2.96
CA SER A 11 -30.49 -11.41 3.28
C SER A 11 -30.67 -12.89 2.87
N ARG A 12 -31.05 -13.73 3.83
CA ARG A 12 -31.24 -15.18 3.62
C ARG A 12 -32.56 -15.52 2.89
N PRO A 13 -32.56 -16.34 1.82
CA PRO A 13 -33.78 -16.99 1.33
C PRO A 13 -34.13 -18.21 2.20
N ARG A 14 -35.39 -18.34 2.63
CA ARG A 14 -35.88 -19.48 3.43
C ARG A 14 -35.62 -20.83 2.74
N SER A 15 -34.77 -21.68 3.32
CA SER A 15 -34.80 -23.13 3.07
C SER A 15 -35.21 -23.88 4.34
N ALA A 16 -36.33 -24.58 4.29
CA ALA A 16 -36.85 -25.38 5.39
C ALA A 16 -35.96 -26.61 5.64
N ARG A 17 -35.34 -26.69 6.81
CA ARG A 17 -34.84 -27.96 7.37
C ARG A 17 -35.63 -28.27 8.63
N ALA A 18 -36.23 -29.45 8.67
CA ALA A 18 -37.06 -29.91 9.76
C ALA A 18 -36.20 -30.18 11.00
N ALA A 19 -36.40 -29.41 12.08
CA ALA A 19 -35.87 -29.70 13.41
C ALA A 19 -37.00 -30.21 14.31
N THR A 20 -36.72 -31.30 15.01
CA THR A 20 -37.59 -31.97 15.97
C THR A 20 -37.75 -31.15 17.26
N ALA A 21 -38.91 -31.31 17.91
CA ALA A 21 -39.33 -30.56 19.08
C ALA A 21 -38.44 -30.78 20.32
N ALA A 22 -37.44 -29.91 20.52
CA ALA A 22 -36.81 -29.66 21.83
C ALA A 22 -36.07 -28.30 21.95
N GLU A 23 -35.82 -27.57 20.87
CA GLU A 23 -35.15 -26.26 20.93
C GLU A 23 -35.97 -25.21 20.17
N GLN A 24 -36.52 -24.23 20.88
CA GLN A 24 -37.16 -23.06 20.27
C GLN A 24 -36.25 -21.84 20.44
N ARG A 25 -35.20 -21.75 19.61
CA ARG A 25 -34.67 -20.46 19.17
C ARG A 25 -35.51 -20.03 17.96
N VAL A 26 -36.20 -18.90 18.06
CA VAL A 26 -37.03 -18.34 16.98
C VAL A 26 -36.35 -17.06 16.49
N PRO A 27 -36.02 -16.92 15.19
CA PRO A 27 -35.25 -15.78 14.70
C PRO A 27 -36.08 -14.50 14.56
N PHE A 28 -35.39 -13.38 14.77
CA PHE A 28 -35.82 -12.01 14.50
C PHE A 28 -36.39 -11.85 13.07
N ALA A 29 -37.52 -11.14 12.94
CA ALA A 29 -38.20 -10.93 11.67
C ALA A 29 -38.02 -9.49 11.16
N ALA A 30 -36.85 -9.23 10.58
CA ALA A 30 -36.65 -8.42 9.38
C ALA A 30 -35.26 -8.81 8.86
N THR A 31 -35.21 -9.83 7.98
CA THR A 31 -34.00 -10.39 7.35
C THR A 31 -32.78 -10.50 8.27
N ALA A 32 -32.62 -11.64 8.97
CA ALA A 32 -31.30 -12.00 9.50
C ALA A 32 -30.32 -12.02 8.32
N GLU A 33 -29.43 -11.04 8.27
CA GLU A 33 -28.39 -10.96 7.26
C GLU A 33 -27.23 -11.84 7.71
N GLU A 34 -26.83 -12.78 6.86
CA GLU A 34 -25.69 -13.67 7.13
C GLU A 34 -24.41 -12.92 6.75
N LEU A 35 -23.41 -12.94 7.63
CA LEU A 35 -22.08 -12.41 7.30
C LEU A 35 -21.43 -13.35 6.28
N VAL A 36 -21.26 -12.88 5.04
CA VAL A 36 -20.70 -13.66 3.93
C VAL A 36 -19.36 -13.09 3.52
N VAL A 37 -18.34 -13.94 3.43
CA VAL A 37 -17.06 -13.63 2.78
C VAL A 37 -17.04 -14.23 1.37
N GLU A 38 -17.26 -13.42 0.35
CA GLU A 38 -17.24 -13.84 -1.06
C GLU A 38 -15.81 -13.88 -1.62
N GLY A 39 -15.16 -15.03 -1.64
CA GLY A 39 -13.88 -15.22 -2.33
C GLY A 39 -13.45 -16.69 -2.33
N VAL A 40 -12.34 -17.03 -2.98
CA VAL A 40 -11.71 -18.35 -2.79
C VAL A 40 -10.58 -18.17 -1.77
N MET A 41 -10.91 -18.30 -0.48
CA MET A 41 -9.93 -18.36 0.61
C MET A 41 -9.92 -19.73 1.25
N THR A 42 -8.79 -20.09 1.87
CA THR A 42 -8.79 -21.20 2.82
C THR A 42 -9.49 -20.75 4.11
N PRO A 43 -10.07 -21.67 4.91
CA PRO A 43 -10.68 -21.30 6.19
C PRO A 43 -9.72 -20.54 7.12
N ARG A 44 -8.41 -20.86 7.06
CA ARG A 44 -7.36 -20.17 7.82
C ARG A 44 -7.16 -18.73 7.36
N ASP A 45 -7.11 -18.49 6.05
CA ASP A 45 -6.94 -17.13 5.51
C ASP A 45 -8.19 -16.28 5.77
N GLU A 46 -9.38 -16.88 5.69
CA GLU A 46 -10.64 -16.21 6.04
C GLU A 46 -10.73 -15.89 7.53
N ALA A 47 -10.28 -16.79 8.40
CA ALA A 47 -10.20 -16.54 9.84
C ALA A 47 -9.23 -15.39 10.17
N ILE A 48 -8.03 -15.37 9.57
CA ILE A 48 -7.07 -14.27 9.75
C ILE A 48 -7.69 -12.94 9.31
N PHE A 49 -8.32 -12.91 8.15
CA PHE A 49 -8.97 -11.72 7.63
C PHE A 49 -10.08 -11.20 8.58
N LEU A 50 -10.99 -12.06 9.03
CA LEU A 50 -12.03 -11.66 9.97
C LEU A 50 -11.48 -11.26 11.35
N LEU A 51 -10.37 -11.86 11.80
CA LEU A 51 -9.70 -11.46 13.05
C LEU A 51 -9.02 -10.09 12.95
N GLN A 52 -8.43 -9.75 11.79
CA GLN A 52 -7.90 -8.41 11.55
C GLN A 52 -9.02 -7.38 11.63
N THR A 53 -10.13 -7.71 11.01
CA THR A 53 -11.32 -6.90 10.99
C THR A 53 -11.99 -6.80 12.38
N ALA A 54 -12.00 -7.87 13.17
CA ALA A 54 -12.43 -7.83 14.57
C ALA A 54 -11.53 -6.90 15.38
N ALA A 55 -10.21 -6.96 15.21
CA ALA A 55 -9.28 -6.05 15.88
C ALA A 55 -9.58 -4.56 15.55
N GLU A 56 -9.91 -4.24 14.30
CA GLU A 56 -10.32 -2.89 13.90
C GLU A 56 -11.61 -2.43 14.60
N ILE A 57 -12.60 -3.32 14.74
CA ILE A 57 -13.85 -3.04 15.45
C ILE A 57 -13.59 -2.83 16.94
N GLU A 58 -12.89 -3.74 17.60
CA GLU A 58 -12.54 -3.64 19.03
C GLU A 58 -11.80 -2.32 19.32
N HIS A 59 -10.87 -1.96 18.45
CA HIS A 59 -10.13 -0.70 18.54
C HIS A 59 -11.03 0.53 18.31
N SER A 60 -11.94 0.44 17.36
CA SER A 60 -12.90 1.50 17.04
C SER A 60 -13.90 1.73 18.16
N LEU A 61 -14.45 0.67 18.75
CA LEU A 61 -15.38 0.74 19.88
C LEU A 61 -14.67 1.26 21.13
N LEU A 62 -13.48 0.76 21.44
CA LEU A 62 -12.61 1.26 22.52
C LEU A 62 -12.53 2.80 22.51
N VAL A 63 -12.20 3.40 21.36
CA VAL A 63 -12.00 4.84 21.24
C VAL A 63 -13.32 5.61 21.34
N GLN A 64 -14.39 5.11 20.74
CA GLN A 64 -15.71 5.74 20.80
C GLN A 64 -16.27 5.73 22.23
N TYR A 65 -16.15 4.61 22.93
CA TYR A 65 -16.55 4.47 24.33
C TYR A 65 -15.73 5.40 25.23
N LEU A 66 -14.42 5.46 25.01
CA LEU A 66 -13.54 6.38 25.74
C LEU A 66 -13.94 7.84 25.51
N TYR A 67 -14.19 8.22 24.26
CA TYR A 67 -14.61 9.58 23.91
C TYR A 67 -15.94 9.94 24.59
N THR A 68 -16.94 9.06 24.49
CA THR A 68 -18.25 9.24 25.13
C THR A 68 -18.12 9.34 26.66
N ALA A 69 -17.36 8.44 27.30
CA ALA A 69 -17.22 8.43 28.75
C ALA A 69 -16.62 9.74 29.28
N TYR A 70 -15.62 10.27 28.59
CA TYR A 70 -14.96 11.49 29.02
C TYR A 70 -15.68 12.76 28.56
N SER A 71 -16.63 12.67 27.64
CA SER A 71 -17.55 13.77 27.38
C SER A 71 -18.52 14.05 28.53
N ILE A 72 -18.66 13.15 29.52
CA ILE A 72 -19.60 13.30 30.64
C ILE A 72 -19.13 14.37 31.63
N ASP A 73 -19.91 15.44 31.79
CA ASP A 73 -19.71 16.52 32.75
C ASP A 73 -20.38 16.22 34.09
N VAL A 74 -19.66 15.45 34.92
CA VAL A 74 -20.06 15.17 36.31
C VAL A 74 -20.22 16.45 37.14
N GLY A 75 -19.44 17.49 36.84
CA GLY A 75 -19.42 18.75 37.59
C GLY A 75 -20.71 19.56 37.42
N ASN A 76 -21.32 19.48 36.24
CA ASN A 76 -22.56 20.18 35.89
C ASN A 76 -23.84 19.54 36.46
N ALA A 77 -23.72 18.40 37.16
CA ALA A 77 -24.87 17.72 37.72
C ALA A 77 -25.62 18.59 38.77
N PRO A 78 -26.96 18.72 38.66
CA PRO A 78 -27.75 19.66 39.48
C PRO A 78 -27.83 19.28 40.96
N ASP A 79 -27.70 18.00 41.29
CA ASP A 79 -27.67 17.50 42.66
C ASP A 79 -26.77 16.25 42.81
N GLU A 80 -26.59 15.75 44.04
CA GLU A 80 -25.73 14.60 44.33
C GLU A 80 -26.24 13.29 43.74
N THR A 81 -27.55 13.13 43.54
CA THR A 81 -28.14 11.93 42.93
C THR A 81 -27.72 11.86 41.47
N GLU A 82 -27.93 12.96 40.75
CA GLU A 82 -27.54 13.12 39.35
C GLU A 82 -26.03 13.04 39.15
N ARG A 83 -25.26 13.60 40.09
CA ARG A 83 -23.79 13.48 40.11
C ARG A 83 -23.32 12.05 40.33
N THR A 84 -24.08 11.27 41.10
CA THR A 84 -23.77 9.85 41.34
C THR A 84 -24.06 9.02 40.11
N LYS A 85 -25.20 9.25 39.43
CA LYS A 85 -25.52 8.63 38.14
C LYS A 85 -24.47 8.94 37.08
N ALA A 86 -24.16 10.23 36.85
CA ALA A 86 -23.15 10.63 35.87
C ALA A 86 -21.77 10.00 36.14
N ARG A 87 -21.34 9.93 37.41
CA ARG A 87 -20.11 9.18 37.80
C ARG A 87 -20.23 7.69 37.52
N GLY A 88 -21.39 7.10 37.79
CA GLY A 88 -21.67 5.69 37.51
C GLY A 88 -21.58 5.39 36.02
N TRP A 89 -22.23 6.19 35.17
CA TRP A 89 -22.18 6.07 33.72
C TRP A 89 -20.75 6.20 33.21
N GLN A 90 -20.03 7.25 33.62
CA GLN A 90 -18.64 7.45 33.22
C GLN A 90 -17.75 6.27 33.62
N SER A 91 -17.85 5.79 34.86
CA SER A 91 -17.07 4.64 35.34
C SER A 91 -17.40 3.37 34.54
N ALA A 92 -18.68 3.10 34.29
CA ALA A 92 -19.10 1.91 33.57
C ALA A 92 -18.61 1.91 32.11
N ILE A 93 -18.72 3.05 31.39
CA ILE A 93 -18.27 3.15 30.00
C ILE A 93 -16.73 3.08 29.92
N VAL A 94 -16.00 3.69 30.87
CA VAL A 94 -14.53 3.52 30.95
C VAL A 94 -14.16 2.07 31.22
N GLU A 95 -14.90 1.36 32.08
CA GLU A 95 -14.65 -0.05 32.36
C GLU A 95 -14.84 -0.93 31.13
N ILE A 96 -15.88 -0.68 30.32
CA ILE A 96 -16.13 -1.33 29.02
C ILE A 96 -14.99 -1.00 28.06
N ALA A 97 -14.60 0.27 27.92
CA ALA A 97 -13.46 0.65 27.08
C ALA A 97 -12.18 -0.12 27.47
N ILE A 98 -11.89 -0.29 28.77
CA ILE A 98 -10.73 -1.10 29.22
C ILE A 98 -10.92 -2.59 28.89
N GLU A 99 -12.16 -3.10 28.88
CA GLU A 99 -12.51 -4.45 28.39
C GLU A 99 -12.20 -4.58 26.88
N GLU A 100 -12.63 -3.63 26.03
CA GLU A 100 -12.29 -3.63 24.58
C GLU A 100 -10.79 -3.57 24.30
N MET A 101 -10.04 -2.88 25.16
CA MET A 101 -8.58 -2.89 25.03
C MET A 101 -7.99 -4.28 25.30
N ALA A 102 -8.57 -5.03 26.24
CA ALA A 102 -8.15 -6.40 26.51
C ALA A 102 -8.54 -7.32 25.34
N HIS A 103 -9.72 -7.10 24.74
CA HIS A 103 -10.15 -7.78 23.51
C HIS A 103 -9.19 -7.49 22.35
N LEU A 104 -8.83 -6.22 22.12
CA LEU A 104 -7.87 -5.81 21.09
C LEU A 104 -6.50 -6.51 21.24
N ILE A 105 -5.98 -6.61 22.47
CA ILE A 105 -4.74 -7.35 22.76
C ILE A 105 -4.92 -8.85 22.50
N SER A 106 -6.07 -9.42 22.89
CA SER A 106 -6.40 -10.82 22.65
C SER A 106 -6.55 -11.15 21.16
N MET A 107 -7.06 -10.23 20.34
CA MET A 107 -7.08 -10.37 18.89
C MET A 107 -5.67 -10.51 18.32
N GLN A 108 -4.68 -9.79 18.88
CA GLN A 108 -3.29 -9.96 18.46
C GLN A 108 -2.77 -11.37 18.77
N ASN A 109 -3.16 -11.96 19.90
CA ASN A 109 -2.78 -13.34 20.22
C ASN A 109 -3.39 -14.35 19.24
N LEU A 110 -4.66 -14.17 18.84
CA LEU A 110 -5.31 -15.01 17.83
C LEU A 110 -4.67 -14.86 16.44
N LEU A 111 -4.32 -13.64 16.03
CA LEU A 111 -3.61 -13.38 14.79
C LEU A 111 -2.22 -14.04 14.79
N ILE A 112 -1.45 -13.84 15.87
CA ILE A 112 -0.12 -14.42 16.04
C ILE A 112 -0.19 -15.96 16.06
N SER A 113 -1.16 -16.54 16.76
CA SER A 113 -1.31 -18.00 16.85
C SER A 113 -1.62 -18.63 15.49
N LEU A 114 -2.33 -17.92 14.62
CA LEU A 114 -2.56 -18.34 13.24
C LEU A 114 -1.44 -17.92 12.29
N GLY A 115 -0.40 -17.20 12.74
CA GLY A 115 0.68 -16.68 11.89
C GLY A 115 0.25 -15.56 10.93
N GLY A 116 -0.84 -14.87 11.25
CA GLY A 116 -1.22 -13.61 10.63
C GLY A 116 -0.44 -12.42 11.20
N PRO A 117 -0.36 -11.30 10.47
CA PRO A 117 0.23 -10.08 11.01
C PRO A 117 -0.67 -9.47 12.10
N THR A 118 -0.06 -8.80 13.08
CA THR A 118 -0.80 -7.98 14.05
C THR A 118 -1.55 -6.86 13.34
N ASN A 119 -2.75 -6.53 13.82
CA ASN A 119 -3.55 -5.42 13.30
C ASN A 119 -4.03 -4.54 14.45
N LEU A 120 -3.44 -3.34 14.55
CA LEU A 120 -3.86 -2.28 15.48
C LEU A 120 -4.27 -1.02 14.72
N ASP A 121 -4.21 -1.08 13.39
CA ASP A 121 -4.75 -0.01 12.57
C ASP A 121 -6.29 -0.07 12.66
N ARG A 122 -6.91 1.06 12.38
CA ARG A 122 -8.35 1.19 12.12
C ARG A 122 -8.50 2.20 11.02
N GLU A 123 -9.60 2.12 10.26
CA GLU A 123 -9.88 3.16 9.27
C GLU A 123 -9.99 4.53 10.00
N ASP A 124 -9.65 5.62 9.31
CA ASP A 124 -9.77 6.99 9.83
C ASP A 124 -10.89 7.72 9.08
N PHE A 125 -11.56 8.66 9.75
CA PHE A 125 -12.74 9.34 9.19
C PHE A 125 -12.40 10.19 7.95
N PRO A 126 -13.27 10.26 6.91
CA PRO A 126 -14.58 9.60 6.78
C PRO A 126 -14.54 8.19 6.17
N PHE A 127 -15.30 7.27 6.76
CA PHE A 127 -15.40 5.84 6.45
C PHE A 127 -16.46 5.54 5.39
N ARG A 128 -16.34 4.39 4.71
CA ARG A 128 -17.28 3.99 3.64
C ARG A 128 -17.80 2.55 3.66
N ASP A 129 -17.47 1.74 4.67
CA ASP A 129 -17.89 0.32 4.68
C ASP A 129 -19.08 0.01 5.61
N LEU A 130 -20.06 -0.71 5.05
CA LEU A 130 -21.25 -1.27 5.71
C LEU A 130 -20.92 -2.43 6.69
N PHE A 131 -19.64 -2.70 6.91
CA PHE A 131 -19.17 -3.82 7.71
C PHE A 131 -19.04 -3.47 9.20
N TYR A 132 -18.64 -2.24 9.53
CA TYR A 132 -18.57 -1.78 10.92
C TYR A 132 -19.97 -1.83 11.58
N PRO A 133 -20.06 -2.03 12.92
CA PRO A 133 -21.35 -2.01 13.63
C PRO A 133 -22.19 -0.76 13.31
N PHE A 134 -21.51 0.38 13.19
CA PHE A 134 -22.02 1.65 12.72
C PHE A 134 -20.86 2.53 12.24
N HIS A 135 -21.16 3.64 11.55
CA HIS A 135 -20.13 4.60 11.14
C HIS A 135 -19.31 5.06 12.36
N PHE A 136 -17.99 4.85 12.32
CA PHE A 136 -17.12 5.32 13.39
C PHE A 136 -17.21 6.84 13.50
N LYS A 137 -17.66 7.30 14.67
CA LYS A 137 -17.85 8.71 14.96
C LYS A 137 -17.58 8.96 16.43
N LEU A 138 -16.68 9.90 16.71
CA LEU A 138 -16.41 10.36 18.06
C LEU A 138 -17.54 11.30 18.49
N GLU A 139 -18.44 10.78 19.31
CA GLU A 139 -19.62 11.52 19.77
C GLU A 139 -19.70 11.63 21.30
N PRO A 140 -20.09 12.81 21.81
CA PRO A 140 -20.40 12.96 23.21
C PRO A 140 -21.59 12.09 23.61
N ILE A 141 -21.73 11.87 24.92
CA ILE A 141 -22.85 11.12 25.49
C ILE A 141 -24.18 11.75 25.08
N SER A 142 -25.03 10.93 24.48
CA SER A 142 -26.37 11.26 24.05
C SER A 142 -27.21 9.99 23.99
N LEU A 143 -28.54 10.13 23.86
CA LEU A 143 -29.40 8.98 23.56
C LEU A 143 -29.01 8.33 22.24
N ASP A 144 -28.58 9.11 21.25
CA ASP A 144 -28.13 8.63 19.94
C ASP A 144 -26.88 7.74 20.07
N SER A 145 -25.84 8.22 20.74
CA SER A 145 -24.61 7.45 20.94
C SER A 145 -24.88 6.18 21.76
N LEU A 146 -25.65 6.29 22.86
CA LEU A 146 -25.97 5.16 23.72
C LEU A 146 -26.84 4.11 23.01
N ALA A 147 -27.81 4.53 22.19
CA ALA A 147 -28.64 3.60 21.41
C ALA A 147 -27.79 2.75 20.46
N LYS A 148 -26.83 3.37 19.76
CA LYS A 148 -25.90 2.65 18.89
C LYS A 148 -25.08 1.61 19.66
N TYR A 149 -24.60 1.95 20.86
CA TYR A 149 -23.82 1.03 21.70
C TYR A 149 -24.68 -0.14 22.21
N VAL A 150 -25.93 0.11 22.59
CA VAL A 150 -26.87 -0.97 22.93
C VAL A 150 -27.07 -1.93 21.76
N VAL A 151 -27.30 -1.42 20.55
CA VAL A 151 -27.55 -2.26 19.36
C VAL A 151 -26.29 -3.01 18.92
N THR A 152 -25.13 -2.39 19.05
CA THR A 152 -23.83 -2.97 18.68
C THR A 152 -23.49 -4.20 19.52
N GLU A 153 -23.75 -4.11 20.83
CA GLU A 153 -23.43 -5.16 21.80
C GLU A 153 -24.56 -6.17 21.98
N MET A 154 -25.76 -5.98 21.39
CA MET A 154 -26.91 -6.81 21.74
C MET A 154 -26.76 -8.28 21.28
N PRO A 155 -27.23 -9.25 22.09
CA PRO A 155 -27.32 -10.64 21.66
C PRO A 155 -28.35 -10.85 20.55
N GLU A 156 -28.33 -12.02 19.91
CA GLU A 156 -29.37 -12.42 18.95
C GLU A 156 -30.71 -12.73 19.66
N ILE A 157 -31.47 -11.68 19.97
CA ILE A 157 -32.76 -11.77 20.65
C ILE A 157 -33.88 -11.06 19.87
N ALA A 158 -35.11 -11.55 20.02
CA ALA A 158 -36.28 -10.85 19.50
C ALA A 158 -36.58 -9.61 20.38
N PRO A 159 -36.72 -8.41 19.80
CA PRO A 159 -36.90 -7.19 20.55
C PRO A 159 -38.30 -7.13 21.10
N ASP A 160 -38.39 -6.78 22.37
CA ASP A 160 -39.61 -6.23 22.92
C ASP A 160 -39.82 -4.79 22.42
N ALA A 161 -40.94 -4.17 22.81
CA ALA A 161 -41.26 -2.82 22.34
C ALA A 161 -40.26 -1.76 22.81
N GLU A 162 -39.59 -1.98 23.94
CA GLU A 162 -38.61 -1.05 24.50
C GLU A 162 -37.29 -1.15 23.72
N LEU A 163 -36.79 -2.37 23.50
CA LEU A 163 -35.60 -2.61 22.69
C LEU A 163 -35.79 -2.18 21.23
N GLN A 164 -36.99 -2.39 20.65
CA GLN A 164 -37.28 -1.92 19.30
C GLN A 164 -37.19 -0.38 19.20
N ALA A 165 -37.64 0.35 20.22
CA ALA A 165 -37.52 1.80 20.23
C ALA A 165 -36.05 2.25 20.30
N ILE A 166 -35.18 1.51 20.99
CA ILE A 166 -33.73 1.76 21.03
C ILE A 166 -33.11 1.49 19.65
N ILE A 167 -33.49 0.39 18.99
CA ILE A 167 -33.05 0.07 17.63
C ILE A 167 -33.45 1.19 16.65
N ASP A 168 -34.70 1.64 16.71
CA ASP A 168 -35.20 2.71 15.85
C ASP A 168 -34.44 4.04 16.11
N GLN A 169 -34.10 4.33 17.36
CA GLN A 169 -33.28 5.50 17.73
C GLN A 169 -31.87 5.39 17.14
N ALA A 170 -31.22 4.24 17.27
CA ALA A 170 -29.88 4.00 16.73
C ALA A 170 -29.84 4.14 15.20
N MET A 171 -30.80 3.53 14.51
CA MET A 171 -30.95 3.66 13.05
C MET A 171 -31.18 5.11 12.65
N GLY A 172 -32.05 5.83 13.37
CA GLY A 172 -32.31 7.24 13.13
C GLY A 172 -31.05 8.11 13.27
N ALA A 173 -30.25 7.86 14.32
CA ALA A 173 -28.98 8.54 14.54
C ALA A 173 -27.95 8.32 13.43
N GLN A 174 -28.05 7.19 12.71
CA GLN A 174 -27.19 6.84 11.57
C GLN A 174 -27.79 7.21 10.21
N GLY A 175 -28.81 8.07 10.18
CA GLY A 175 -29.43 8.49 8.92
C GLY A 175 -30.34 7.45 8.28
N GLY A 176 -30.76 6.42 9.02
CA GLY A 176 -31.67 5.36 8.60
C GLY A 176 -30.99 4.09 8.07
N GLU A 177 -29.66 4.03 8.08
CA GLU A 177 -28.89 2.85 7.67
C GLU A 177 -29.00 1.71 8.73
N PRO A 178 -28.92 0.44 8.30
CA PRO A 178 -28.89 -0.70 9.21
C PRO A 178 -27.60 -0.73 10.05
N LEU A 179 -27.69 -1.27 11.26
CA LEU A 179 -26.57 -1.49 12.17
C LEU A 179 -26.22 -2.97 12.25
N ASN A 180 -24.94 -3.27 12.42
CA ASN A 180 -24.45 -4.63 12.63
C ASN A 180 -24.17 -4.89 14.12
N ARG A 181 -24.28 -6.15 14.53
CA ARG A 181 -23.92 -6.61 15.89
C ARG A 181 -22.53 -7.20 15.89
N VAL A 182 -21.77 -6.96 16.96
CA VAL A 182 -20.41 -7.49 17.09
C VAL A 182 -20.40 -9.02 17.16
N GLY A 183 -21.31 -9.65 17.90
CA GLY A 183 -21.27 -11.11 18.05
C GLY A 183 -21.58 -11.88 16.77
N ALA A 184 -22.25 -11.29 15.77
CA ALA A 184 -22.42 -11.92 14.46
C ALA A 184 -21.07 -12.17 13.75
N LEU A 185 -20.07 -11.30 13.98
CA LEU A 185 -18.71 -11.50 13.49
C LEU A 185 -18.02 -12.64 14.24
N PHE A 186 -18.13 -12.67 15.56
CA PHE A 186 -17.50 -13.70 16.38
C PHE A 186 -18.12 -15.08 16.19
N GLU A 187 -19.43 -15.18 15.95
CA GLU A 187 -20.09 -16.41 15.51
C GLU A 187 -19.43 -16.97 14.25
N LYS A 188 -19.18 -16.10 13.26
CA LYS A 188 -18.52 -16.52 12.01
C LYS A 188 -17.06 -16.93 12.21
N ILE A 189 -16.34 -16.22 13.09
CA ILE A 189 -14.97 -16.58 13.47
C ILE A 189 -14.94 -17.96 14.15
N ASP A 190 -15.86 -18.24 15.09
CA ASP A 190 -15.94 -19.53 15.77
C ASP A 190 -16.21 -20.69 14.79
N GLU A 191 -17.11 -20.49 13.81
CA GLU A 191 -17.36 -21.46 12.74
C GLU A 191 -16.09 -21.78 11.95
N LEU A 192 -15.33 -20.76 11.53
CA LEU A 192 -14.11 -20.95 10.76
C LEU A 192 -13.01 -21.61 11.60
N LEU A 193 -12.87 -21.24 12.87
CA LEU A 193 -11.93 -21.86 13.79
C LEU A 193 -12.25 -23.35 14.02
N ASP A 194 -13.53 -23.75 14.02
CA ASP A 194 -13.91 -25.15 14.15
C ASP A 194 -13.44 -26.00 12.95
N GLU A 195 -13.32 -25.40 11.76
CA GLU A 195 -12.83 -26.06 10.53
C GLU A 195 -11.30 -26.27 10.51
N LEU A 196 -10.55 -25.58 11.37
CA LEU A 196 -9.10 -25.69 11.43
C LEU A 196 -8.63 -26.95 12.19
N SER A 197 -7.34 -27.24 12.10
CA SER A 197 -6.65 -28.27 12.86
C SER A 197 -5.60 -27.66 13.77
N ASP A 198 -5.14 -28.39 14.80
CA ASP A 198 -4.09 -27.88 15.69
C ASP A 198 -2.77 -27.55 14.94
N SER A 199 -2.51 -28.20 13.79
CA SER A 199 -1.35 -27.88 12.96
C SER A 199 -1.42 -26.55 12.22
N ASP A 200 -2.59 -25.90 12.18
CA ASP A 200 -2.75 -24.56 11.63
C ASP A 200 -2.28 -23.46 12.61
N PHE A 201 -1.99 -23.83 13.87
CA PHE A 201 -1.57 -22.94 14.94
C PHE A 201 -0.08 -23.04 15.25
N TYR A 202 0.55 -21.89 15.47
CA TYR A 202 1.93 -21.75 15.93
C TYR A 202 1.98 -21.86 17.46
N ALA A 203 1.89 -23.08 17.98
CA ALA A 203 1.85 -23.34 19.42
C ALA A 203 3.00 -22.67 20.21
N ASP A 204 4.22 -22.66 19.65
CA ASP A 204 5.40 -22.04 20.29
C ASP A 204 5.25 -20.53 20.54
N SER A 205 4.37 -19.85 19.79
CA SER A 205 4.11 -18.41 19.97
C SER A 205 3.44 -18.10 21.31
N ALA A 206 2.70 -19.07 21.88
CA ALA A 206 2.02 -18.96 23.16
C ALA A 206 2.99 -18.77 24.34
N ASP A 207 4.19 -19.35 24.25
CA ASP A 207 5.22 -19.25 25.29
C ASP A 207 6.24 -18.13 25.06
N THR A 208 6.32 -17.61 23.82
CA THR A 208 7.37 -16.68 23.40
C THR A 208 6.87 -15.24 23.29
N VAL A 209 5.85 -14.95 22.49
CA VAL A 209 5.52 -13.57 22.09
C VAL A 209 4.11 -13.12 22.48
N GLN A 210 3.16 -14.04 22.59
CA GLN A 210 1.78 -13.73 22.93
C GLN A 210 1.65 -13.09 24.32
N ALA A 211 0.71 -12.14 24.44
CA ALA A 211 0.38 -11.43 25.66
C ALA A 211 -0.28 -12.35 26.70
N ILE A 212 0.10 -12.18 27.97
CA ILE A 212 -0.53 -12.88 29.10
C ILE A 212 -1.13 -11.90 30.10
N ALA A 213 -2.25 -12.27 30.73
CA ALA A 213 -2.90 -11.49 31.77
C ALA A 213 -1.94 -11.03 32.90
N GLY A 214 -0.92 -11.83 33.24
CA GLY A 214 0.06 -11.49 34.27
C GLY A 214 0.94 -10.26 33.94
N GLU A 215 1.33 -10.09 32.68
CA GLU A 215 2.07 -8.91 32.20
C GLU A 215 1.15 -7.70 32.09
N TRP A 216 -0.11 -7.95 31.73
CA TRP A 216 -1.16 -6.94 31.57
C TRP A 216 -2.02 -6.72 32.83
N ARG A 217 -1.48 -7.04 34.02
CA ARG A 217 -2.20 -7.04 35.31
C ARG A 217 -2.95 -5.75 35.66
N ALA A 218 -2.56 -4.61 35.11
CA ALA A 218 -3.27 -3.35 35.32
C ALA A 218 -4.63 -3.28 34.60
N LEU A 219 -4.93 -4.25 33.73
CA LEU A 219 -6.25 -4.56 33.20
C LEU A 219 -7.09 -5.41 34.17
N GLY A 220 -6.59 -5.75 35.36
CA GLY A 220 -7.42 -6.32 36.44
C GLY A 220 -7.91 -7.76 36.21
N GLY A 221 -7.21 -8.56 35.41
CA GLY A 221 -7.61 -9.95 35.13
C GLY A 221 -8.65 -10.10 34.00
N ARG A 222 -8.82 -9.06 33.18
CA ARG A 222 -9.59 -9.10 31.92
C ARG A 222 -9.02 -10.13 30.93
N ILE A 223 -9.81 -10.43 29.90
CA ILE A 223 -9.56 -11.47 28.91
C ILE A 223 -8.29 -11.13 28.10
N VAL A 224 -7.17 -11.74 28.51
CA VAL A 224 -5.87 -11.74 27.81
C VAL A 224 -5.27 -13.12 28.01
N GLN A 225 -5.48 -13.99 27.03
CA GLN A 225 -5.11 -15.40 27.11
C GLN A 225 -4.27 -15.80 25.89
N THR A 226 -3.33 -16.70 26.11
CA THR A 226 -2.53 -17.29 25.03
C THR A 226 -3.31 -18.39 24.34
N VAL A 227 -3.02 -18.58 23.06
CA VAL A 227 -3.66 -19.57 22.19
C VAL A 227 -2.57 -20.42 21.53
N SER A 228 -2.60 -21.72 21.78
CA SER A 228 -1.65 -22.69 21.23
C SER A 228 -2.30 -23.68 20.26
N ASN A 229 -3.62 -23.80 20.29
CA ASN A 229 -4.38 -24.79 19.52
C ASN A 229 -5.80 -24.29 19.22
N ARG A 230 -6.55 -25.11 18.48
CA ARG A 230 -7.89 -24.78 18.00
C ARG A 230 -8.91 -24.58 19.12
N GLU A 231 -8.87 -25.41 20.17
CA GLU A 231 -9.82 -25.33 21.28
C GLU A 231 -9.64 -24.02 22.05
N GLU A 232 -8.39 -23.67 22.39
CA GLU A 232 -8.06 -22.41 23.05
C GLU A 232 -8.42 -21.17 22.21
N ALA A 233 -8.26 -21.25 20.87
CA ALA A 233 -8.62 -20.15 19.97
C ALA A 233 -10.13 -19.85 20.02
N ARG A 234 -10.94 -20.92 20.00
CA ARG A 234 -12.40 -20.82 20.09
C ARG A 234 -12.85 -20.39 21.47
N GLU A 235 -12.24 -20.90 22.54
CA GLU A 235 -12.53 -20.47 23.90
C GLU A 235 -12.29 -18.96 24.07
N LEU A 236 -11.18 -18.44 23.53
CA LEU A 236 -10.89 -17.01 23.59
C LEU A 236 -11.88 -16.17 22.77
N ALA A 237 -12.18 -16.57 21.52
CA ALA A 237 -13.15 -15.86 20.68
C ALA A 237 -14.56 -15.84 21.32
N ASN A 238 -15.00 -16.97 21.87
CA ASN A 238 -16.29 -17.08 22.55
C ASN A 238 -16.33 -16.27 23.86
N ALA A 239 -15.25 -16.24 24.63
CA ALA A 239 -15.18 -15.45 25.86
C ALA A 239 -15.33 -13.93 25.58
N ILE A 240 -14.77 -13.45 24.48
CA ILE A 240 -14.90 -12.05 24.03
C ILE A 240 -16.35 -11.75 23.63
N ALA A 241 -16.93 -12.61 22.77
CA ALA A 241 -18.33 -12.49 22.37
C ALA A 241 -19.31 -12.52 23.57
N GLU A 242 -19.08 -13.42 24.53
CA GLU A 242 -19.90 -13.53 25.73
C GLU A 242 -19.79 -12.31 26.66
N GLN A 243 -18.62 -11.64 26.72
CA GLN A 243 -18.44 -10.42 27.50
C GLN A 243 -19.20 -9.23 26.88
N GLY A 244 -19.24 -9.13 25.55
CA GLY A 244 -20.03 -8.15 24.81
C GLY A 244 -21.54 -8.39 24.96
N GLU A 245 -22.03 -9.55 24.49
CA GLU A 245 -23.46 -9.83 24.34
C GLU A 245 -24.13 -10.34 25.62
N GLY A 246 -23.39 -11.02 26.49
CA GLY A 246 -23.86 -11.50 27.79
C GLY A 246 -24.70 -12.75 27.77
N GLY A 247 -24.11 -13.91 27.44
CA GLY A 247 -24.74 -15.23 27.44
C GLY A 247 -25.44 -15.66 28.75
N ASP A 248 -25.08 -16.80 29.35
CA ASP A 248 -25.75 -17.29 30.57
C ASP A 248 -25.51 -16.40 31.83
N ALA A 249 -24.57 -15.44 31.75
CA ALA A 249 -24.19 -14.50 32.81
C ALA A 249 -24.65 -13.04 32.52
N ALA A 250 -25.83 -12.87 31.93
CA ALA A 250 -26.43 -11.65 31.36
C ALA A 250 -26.46 -10.35 32.22
N VAL A 251 -25.97 -10.34 33.46
CA VAL A 251 -26.06 -9.15 34.36
C VAL A 251 -24.84 -8.22 34.23
N THR A 252 -23.73 -8.67 33.64
CA THR A 252 -22.47 -7.90 33.61
C THR A 252 -21.91 -7.63 32.20
N SER A 253 -22.67 -7.93 31.14
CA SER A 253 -22.22 -7.72 29.76
C SER A 253 -22.23 -6.26 29.34
N HIS A 254 -21.53 -5.96 28.26
CA HIS A 254 -21.52 -4.61 27.67
C HIS A 254 -22.92 -4.18 27.27
N TYR A 255 -23.67 -5.05 26.59
CA TYR A 255 -25.08 -4.82 26.26
C TYR A 255 -25.91 -4.41 27.46
N GLN A 256 -25.86 -5.17 28.56
CA GLN A 256 -26.69 -4.88 29.72
C GLN A 256 -26.26 -3.59 30.41
N LYS A 257 -24.95 -3.33 30.51
CA LYS A 257 -24.41 -2.07 31.05
C LYS A 257 -24.89 -0.88 30.21
N PHE A 258 -24.73 -0.91 28.89
CA PHE A 258 -25.19 0.18 28.01
C PHE A 258 -26.70 0.35 28.04
N ARG A 259 -27.47 -0.74 28.06
CA ARG A 259 -28.94 -0.67 28.15
C ARG A 259 -29.38 -0.01 29.46
N THR A 260 -28.78 -0.38 30.59
CA THR A 260 -29.06 0.26 31.88
C THR A 260 -28.70 1.76 31.85
N ILE A 261 -27.55 2.13 31.28
CA ILE A 261 -27.17 3.54 31.13
C ILE A 261 -28.17 4.28 30.23
N TYR A 262 -28.59 3.70 29.11
CA TYR A 262 -29.57 4.30 28.20
C TYR A 262 -30.91 4.56 28.90
N GLU A 263 -31.45 3.57 29.60
CA GLU A 263 -32.73 3.66 30.33
C GLU A 263 -32.66 4.70 31.46
N GLU A 264 -31.56 4.73 32.22
CA GLU A 264 -31.32 5.75 33.22
C GLU A 264 -31.19 7.14 32.57
N PHE A 265 -30.42 7.28 31.50
CA PHE A 265 -30.23 8.54 30.80
C PHE A 265 -31.58 9.08 30.27
N ALA A 266 -32.35 8.24 29.58
CA ALA A 266 -33.65 8.60 29.01
C ALA A 266 -34.68 9.01 30.07
N SER A 267 -34.64 8.42 31.26
CA SER A 267 -35.55 8.75 32.36
C SER A 267 -35.15 9.99 33.17
N THR A 268 -33.93 10.51 32.94
CA THR A 268 -33.28 11.48 33.82
C THR A 268 -33.15 12.90 33.22
N THR A 269 -33.55 13.13 31.97
CA THR A 269 -33.18 14.36 31.23
C THR A 269 -33.96 15.63 31.62
N THR A 270 -33.56 16.28 32.70
CA THR A 270 -33.84 17.72 32.96
C THR A 270 -32.62 18.62 32.76
N TRP A 271 -31.45 18.04 32.48
CA TRP A 271 -30.17 18.74 32.31
C TRP A 271 -29.28 18.05 31.25
N ASN A 272 -28.25 18.75 30.74
CA ASN A 272 -27.29 18.20 29.78
C ASN A 272 -26.03 17.69 30.51
N PRO A 273 -25.78 16.37 30.53
CA PRO A 273 -24.65 15.76 31.23
C PRO A 273 -23.37 15.71 30.40
N SER A 274 -23.29 16.42 29.27
CA SER A 274 -22.09 16.43 28.43
C SER A 274 -21.37 17.78 28.46
N HIS A 275 -20.03 17.73 28.51
CA HIS A 275 -19.14 18.85 28.21
C HIS A 275 -19.41 19.35 26.78
N PRO A 276 -19.14 20.63 26.47
CA PRO A 276 -19.26 21.17 25.12
C PRO A 276 -18.10 20.69 24.23
N THR A 277 -18.00 19.38 23.99
CA THR A 277 -17.04 18.77 23.06
C THR A 277 -17.65 18.68 21.65
N PRO A 278 -16.85 18.75 20.57
CA PRO A 278 -17.37 18.61 19.22
C PRO A 278 -17.58 17.14 18.85
N ASN A 279 -18.29 16.86 17.76
CA ASN A 279 -18.21 15.55 17.12
C ASN A 279 -16.94 15.50 16.25
N ASN A 280 -16.26 14.37 16.17
CA ASN A 280 -15.04 14.18 15.34
C ASN A 280 -14.03 15.34 15.46
N PRO A 281 -13.52 15.63 16.68
CA PRO A 281 -12.51 16.67 16.87
C PRO A 281 -11.32 16.48 15.93
N ASN A 282 -10.81 17.55 15.34
CA ASN A 282 -9.62 17.50 14.49
C ASN A 282 -8.73 18.74 14.65
N THR A 283 -7.46 18.58 14.31
CA THR A 283 -6.40 19.59 14.49
C THR A 283 -6.08 20.38 13.22
N SER A 284 -6.88 20.24 12.15
CA SER A 284 -6.64 20.88 10.86
C SER A 284 -6.52 22.40 10.98
N GLU A 285 -5.55 22.97 10.26
CA GLU A 285 -5.47 24.41 10.07
C GLU A 285 -6.39 24.89 8.95
N GLU A 286 -6.67 24.00 8.00
CA GLU A 286 -7.47 24.28 6.82
C GLU A 286 -8.96 24.06 7.11
N VAL A 287 -9.79 24.87 6.48
CA VAL A 287 -11.24 24.78 6.53
C VAL A 287 -11.69 23.59 5.69
N PHE A 288 -12.54 22.73 6.23
CA PHE A 288 -13.10 21.64 5.45
C PHE A 288 -14.32 22.10 4.66
N SER A 289 -14.46 21.59 3.42
CA SER A 289 -15.72 21.71 2.67
C SER A 289 -16.81 20.79 3.22
N ASP A 290 -16.42 19.71 3.91
CA ASP A 290 -17.33 18.82 4.62
C ASP A 290 -17.77 19.46 5.94
N ALA A 291 -19.08 19.61 6.12
CA ALA A 291 -19.64 20.30 7.27
C ALA A 291 -19.44 19.54 8.59
N GLU A 292 -19.39 18.20 8.56
CA GLU A 292 -19.18 17.40 9.77
C GLU A 292 -17.72 17.52 10.24
N MET A 293 -16.76 17.45 9.31
CA MET A 293 -15.35 17.72 9.60
C MET A 293 -15.10 19.15 10.06
N GLU A 294 -15.73 20.12 9.42
CA GLU A 294 -15.58 21.52 9.78
C GLU A 294 -16.19 21.83 11.15
N ASN A 295 -17.29 21.16 11.53
CA ASN A 295 -17.88 21.24 12.87
C ASN A 295 -16.98 20.60 13.94
N GLY A 296 -16.15 19.63 13.56
CA GLY A 296 -15.16 19.00 14.43
C GLY A 296 -13.87 19.82 14.61
N ARG A 297 -13.63 20.83 13.77
CA ARG A 297 -12.34 21.52 13.75
C ARG A 297 -12.11 22.34 15.03
N ILE A 298 -11.04 22.03 15.74
CA ILE A 298 -10.64 22.78 16.94
C ILE A 298 -10.03 24.10 16.49
N THR A 299 -10.66 25.24 16.79
CA THR A 299 -10.19 26.55 16.31
C THR A 299 -9.30 27.30 17.32
N ASP A 300 -9.38 26.95 18.60
CA ASP A 300 -8.49 27.51 19.63
C ASP A 300 -7.07 26.92 19.50
N GLN A 301 -6.07 27.77 19.29
CA GLN A 301 -4.68 27.33 19.04
C GLN A 301 -4.09 26.55 20.23
N GLU A 302 -4.37 26.97 21.47
CA GLU A 302 -3.88 26.27 22.65
C GLU A 302 -4.53 24.89 22.78
N SER A 303 -5.86 24.80 22.63
CA SER A 303 -6.57 23.52 22.60
C SER A 303 -6.10 22.60 21.47
N ARG A 304 -5.81 23.14 20.29
CA ARG A 304 -5.24 22.37 19.17
C ARG A 304 -3.89 21.77 19.50
N ARG A 305 -3.00 22.51 20.16
CA ARG A 305 -1.68 21.98 20.59
C ARG A 305 -1.87 20.81 21.55
N TRP A 306 -2.77 20.95 22.52
CA TRP A 306 -3.10 19.85 23.43
C TRP A 306 -3.76 18.65 22.72
N ALA A 307 -4.56 18.89 21.68
CA ALA A 307 -5.13 17.84 20.84
C ALA A 307 -4.05 17.09 20.05
N HIS A 308 -3.05 17.80 19.52
CA HIS A 308 -1.88 17.16 18.89
C HIS A 308 -1.07 16.33 19.91
N VAL A 309 -0.90 16.83 21.14
CA VAL A 309 -0.29 16.04 22.22
C VAL A 309 -1.10 14.77 22.51
N ALA A 310 -2.44 14.83 22.47
CA ALA A 310 -3.29 13.65 22.64
C ALA A 310 -3.02 12.59 21.56
N ASP A 311 -2.95 13.00 20.28
CA ASP A 311 -2.65 12.10 19.16
C ASP A 311 -1.26 11.47 19.27
N LEU A 312 -0.24 12.22 19.73
CA LEU A 312 1.10 11.68 19.95
C LEU A 312 1.15 10.70 21.14
N GLN A 313 0.46 10.99 22.24
CA GLN A 313 0.35 10.06 23.37
C GLN A 313 -0.41 8.78 22.99
N TYR A 314 -1.44 8.92 22.15
CA TYR A 314 -2.19 7.81 21.61
C TYR A 314 -1.34 6.95 20.65
N ARG A 315 -0.58 7.57 19.74
CA ARG A 315 0.40 6.89 18.90
C ARG A 315 1.44 6.13 19.72
N LEU A 316 1.99 6.75 20.75
CA LEU A 316 2.95 6.12 21.67
C LEU A 316 2.37 4.85 22.31
N LEU A 317 1.12 4.92 22.77
CA LEU A 317 0.39 3.79 23.36
C LEU A 317 0.25 2.63 22.36
N LEU A 318 -0.27 2.88 21.16
CA LEU A 318 -0.49 1.83 20.15
C LEU A 318 0.83 1.22 19.66
N TYR A 319 1.83 2.06 19.42
CA TYR A 319 3.17 1.60 19.04
C TYR A 319 3.80 0.71 20.12
N ALA A 320 3.58 1.05 21.41
CA ALA A 320 4.02 0.20 22.51
C ALA A 320 3.26 -1.13 22.59
N ILE A 321 1.96 -1.17 22.29
CA ILE A 321 1.22 -2.44 22.19
C ILE A 321 1.79 -3.30 21.07
N ALA A 322 1.95 -2.74 19.86
CA ALA A 322 2.53 -3.43 18.70
C ALA A 322 3.91 -4.01 19.00
N HIS A 323 4.82 -3.18 19.52
CA HIS A 323 6.18 -3.58 19.81
C HIS A 323 6.24 -4.59 20.97
N SER A 324 5.31 -4.52 21.93
CA SER A 324 5.32 -5.48 23.05
C SER A 324 5.18 -6.92 22.58
N VAL A 325 4.31 -7.19 21.59
CA VAL A 325 4.04 -8.54 21.07
C VAL A 325 5.08 -9.04 20.06
N THR A 326 6.11 -8.25 19.75
CA THR A 326 7.30 -8.72 19.01
C THR A 326 8.49 -9.01 19.92
N LEU A 327 8.42 -8.63 21.20
CA LEU A 327 9.48 -8.86 22.17
C LEU A 327 9.26 -10.20 22.89
N ASP A 328 10.30 -11.02 22.91
CA ASP A 328 10.31 -12.36 23.53
C ASP A 328 10.15 -12.28 25.05
N ARG A 329 9.29 -13.13 25.59
CA ARG A 329 9.01 -13.33 27.02
C ARG A 329 10.13 -14.09 27.76
N THR A 330 10.96 -14.87 27.06
CA THR A 330 11.91 -15.81 27.65
C THR A 330 13.27 -15.19 28.01
N SER A 331 13.61 -14.02 27.44
CA SER A 331 14.85 -13.31 27.75
C SER A 331 14.77 -12.55 29.08
N GLN A 332 15.76 -12.72 29.97
CA GLN A 332 15.76 -12.08 31.29
C GLN A 332 15.96 -10.55 31.18
N LEU A 333 14.93 -9.82 31.67
CA LEU A 333 14.89 -8.43 32.16
C LEU A 333 14.63 -7.26 31.16
N THR A 334 13.60 -6.49 31.56
CA THR A 334 13.20 -5.10 31.27
C THR A 334 12.62 -4.66 29.92
N GLN A 335 13.02 -5.12 28.73
CA GLN A 335 12.50 -4.48 27.48
C GLN A 335 10.97 -4.59 27.31
N ARG A 336 10.44 -5.82 27.23
CA ARG A 336 8.99 -6.06 27.11
C ARG A 336 8.21 -5.46 28.28
N GLY A 337 8.69 -5.67 29.51
CA GLY A 337 8.06 -5.10 30.70
C GLY A 337 8.06 -3.58 30.74
N THR A 338 9.10 -2.93 30.24
CA THR A 338 9.21 -1.46 30.12
C THR A 338 8.24 -0.93 29.07
N VAL A 339 8.18 -1.56 27.89
CA VAL A 339 7.24 -1.20 26.82
C VAL A 339 5.79 -1.35 27.29
N ILE A 340 5.45 -2.47 27.94
CA ILE A 340 4.12 -2.68 28.53
C ILE A 340 3.82 -1.64 29.62
N ASN A 341 4.82 -1.28 30.43
CA ASN A 341 4.66 -0.22 31.42
C ASN A 341 4.41 1.15 30.76
N TRP A 342 5.01 1.43 29.60
CA TRP A 342 4.72 2.63 28.82
C TRP A 342 3.29 2.63 28.27
N CYS A 343 2.72 1.47 27.92
CA CYS A 343 1.28 1.39 27.61
C CYS A 343 0.45 1.89 28.81
N PHE A 344 0.75 1.45 30.03
CA PHE A 344 0.02 1.90 31.23
C PHE A 344 0.22 3.37 31.57
N LEU A 345 1.43 3.89 31.38
CA LEU A 345 1.72 5.32 31.55
C LEU A 345 1.04 6.17 30.47
N GLY A 346 0.99 5.67 29.23
CA GLY A 346 0.31 6.29 28.11
C GLY A 346 -1.20 6.31 28.30
N MET A 347 -1.80 5.26 28.87
CA MET A 347 -3.22 5.24 29.18
C MET A 347 -3.57 6.19 30.33
N LYS A 348 -2.95 6.06 31.51
CA LYS A 348 -3.39 6.70 32.75
C LYS A 348 -2.84 8.11 32.90
N THR A 349 -3.39 8.90 33.83
CA THR A 349 -2.82 10.20 34.20
C THR A 349 -1.39 10.02 34.70
N PRO A 350 -0.40 10.74 34.11
CA PRO A 350 -0.51 11.99 33.34
C PRO A 350 -0.59 11.86 31.80
N GLY A 351 -0.57 10.66 31.22
CA GLY A 351 -0.58 10.41 29.77
C GLY A 351 -1.87 10.82 29.07
N LEU A 352 -2.38 10.00 28.15
CA LEU A 352 -3.57 10.25 27.34
C LEU A 352 -4.74 10.72 28.20
N MET A 353 -5.01 10.06 29.33
CA MET A 353 -6.10 10.49 30.20
C MET A 353 -5.93 11.89 30.81
N GLY A 354 -4.71 12.26 31.19
CA GLY A 354 -4.44 13.60 31.70
C GLY A 354 -4.71 14.68 30.64
N VAL A 355 -4.33 14.40 29.40
CA VAL A 355 -4.53 15.29 28.25
C VAL A 355 -6.00 15.40 27.85
N ILE A 356 -6.74 14.28 27.82
CA ILE A 356 -8.17 14.24 27.52
C ILE A 356 -8.95 15.10 28.52
N SER A 357 -8.71 14.89 29.83
CA SER A 357 -9.39 15.68 30.87
C SER A 357 -9.07 17.17 30.77
N HIS A 358 -7.84 17.53 30.37
CA HIS A 358 -7.49 18.92 30.12
C HIS A 358 -8.23 19.50 28.92
N LEU A 359 -8.28 18.78 27.79
CA LEU A 359 -9.01 19.20 26.59
C LEU A 359 -10.50 19.42 26.83
N GLN A 360 -11.14 18.60 27.66
CA GLN A 360 -12.58 18.74 27.97
C GLN A 360 -12.91 19.96 28.83
N SER A 361 -11.93 20.48 29.56
CA SER A 361 -12.08 21.76 30.29
C SER A 361 -11.86 22.98 29.38
N ARG A 362 -11.67 22.78 28.07
CA ARG A 362 -11.27 23.81 27.13
C ARG A 362 -12.25 24.03 25.99
N PRO A 363 -12.25 25.24 25.42
CA PRO A 363 -11.47 26.41 25.84
C PRO A 363 -12.09 27.08 27.09
N GLN A 364 -11.23 27.58 27.98
CA GLN A 364 -11.66 28.13 29.27
C GLN A 364 -12.29 29.53 29.11
N HIS A 365 -13.58 29.61 28.81
CA HIS A 365 -14.26 30.90 28.67
C HIS A 365 -15.67 30.89 29.30
N ASP A 366 -15.88 31.81 30.24
CA ASP A 366 -17.20 32.21 30.74
C ASP A 366 -17.39 33.72 30.48
N PRO A 367 -18.27 34.13 29.54
CA PRO A 367 -19.15 33.30 28.73
C PRO A 367 -18.41 32.52 27.62
N PRO A 368 -19.02 31.48 27.02
CA PRO A 368 -18.43 30.72 25.92
C PRO A 368 -17.95 31.63 24.78
N GLN A 369 -16.70 31.45 24.36
CA GLN A 369 -16.17 32.19 23.22
C GLN A 369 -16.60 31.57 21.92
N VAL A 370 -16.81 32.42 20.93
CA VAL A 370 -17.07 32.01 19.55
C VAL A 370 -15.83 32.17 18.67
N ASP A 371 -15.72 31.36 17.62
CA ASP A 371 -14.74 31.50 16.57
C ASP A 371 -15.11 32.61 15.57
N ALA A 372 -14.33 32.73 14.48
CA ALA A 372 -14.55 33.76 13.46
C ALA A 372 -15.92 33.64 12.77
N ASP A 373 -16.56 32.46 12.81
CA ASP A 373 -17.83 32.15 12.19
C ASP A 373 -19.01 32.19 13.20
N GLY A 374 -18.73 32.58 14.45
CA GLY A 374 -19.75 32.66 15.50
C GLY A 374 -20.08 31.32 16.16
N ARG A 375 -19.30 30.26 15.90
CA ARG A 375 -19.48 28.94 16.53
C ARG A 375 -18.80 28.91 17.88
N GLU A 376 -19.44 28.30 18.88
CA GLU A 376 -18.80 28.05 20.17
C GLU A 376 -17.50 27.28 19.97
N LYS A 377 -16.40 27.80 20.51
CA LYS A 377 -15.12 27.12 20.46
C LYS A 377 -15.20 25.89 21.37
N LYS A 378 -14.90 24.72 20.84
CA LYS A 378 -14.90 23.44 21.55
C LYS A 378 -13.54 22.75 21.42
N ALA A 379 -13.25 21.81 22.32
CA ALA A 379 -12.05 20.99 22.25
C ALA A 379 -12.37 19.56 22.66
N GLY A 380 -11.66 18.60 22.07
CA GLY A 380 -11.77 17.18 22.37
C GLY A 380 -10.55 16.44 21.81
N PRO A 381 -10.24 15.24 22.32
CA PRO A 381 -9.17 14.41 21.77
C PRO A 381 -9.53 13.89 20.36
N PRO A 382 -8.72 14.17 19.32
CA PRO A 382 -8.99 13.71 17.95
C PRO A 382 -8.87 12.20 17.77
N PHE A 383 -7.91 11.58 18.48
CA PHE A 383 -7.51 10.19 18.25
C PHE A 383 -7.10 9.92 16.80
N ALA A 384 -6.53 10.91 16.11
CA ALA A 384 -6.14 10.76 14.71
C ALA A 384 -4.95 9.81 14.56
N LEU A 385 -4.95 8.98 13.51
CA LEU A 385 -3.86 8.05 13.17
C LEU A 385 -3.24 8.40 11.81
N PRO A 386 -2.62 9.59 11.63
CA PRO A 386 -1.98 9.94 10.36
C PRO A 386 -0.66 9.18 10.13
N TYR A 387 -0.38 8.14 10.92
CA TYR A 387 0.86 7.37 10.91
C TYR A 387 0.53 5.88 10.94
N THR A 388 1.28 5.07 10.17
CA THR A 388 1.17 3.61 10.25
C THR A 388 1.64 3.09 11.61
N LEU A 389 0.99 2.04 12.10
CA LEU A 389 1.42 1.29 13.29
C LEU A 389 2.36 0.12 12.96
N SER A 390 2.78 0.00 11.70
CA SER A 390 3.83 -0.94 11.28
C SER A 390 5.15 -0.64 11.98
N LEU A 391 5.72 -1.66 12.63
CA LEU A 391 7.02 -1.54 13.27
C LEU A 391 8.14 -1.47 12.22
N PRO A 392 9.15 -0.60 12.40
CA PRO A 392 10.37 -0.64 11.60
C PRO A 392 11.02 -2.02 11.62
N GLN A 393 11.68 -2.43 10.52
CA GLN A 393 12.28 -3.77 10.41
C GLN A 393 13.46 -4.01 11.37
N SER A 394 14.27 -2.99 11.65
CA SER A 394 15.42 -3.13 12.56
C SER A 394 15.03 -2.80 14.00
N ILE A 395 15.51 -3.59 14.97
CA ILE A 395 15.31 -3.36 16.41
C ILE A 395 15.78 -1.96 16.83
N GLU A 396 16.91 -1.47 16.28
CA GLU A 396 17.38 -0.11 16.57
C GLU A 396 16.37 0.96 16.12
N ALA A 397 15.87 0.86 14.89
CA ALA A 397 14.85 1.78 14.40
C ALA A 397 13.56 1.69 15.22
N GLN A 398 13.20 0.50 15.73
CA GLN A 398 12.03 0.35 16.60
C GLN A 398 12.17 1.18 17.89
N TRP A 399 13.36 1.20 18.50
CA TRP A 399 13.66 2.03 19.67
C TRP A 399 13.75 3.52 19.34
N ARG A 400 14.32 3.88 18.17
CA ARG A 400 14.40 5.27 17.71
C ARG A 400 13.03 5.91 17.50
N THR A 401 12.03 5.15 17.05
CA THR A 401 10.66 5.67 16.91
C THR A 401 10.09 6.19 18.24
N TYR A 402 10.44 5.61 19.39
CA TYR A 402 10.06 6.20 20.68
C TYR A 402 10.68 7.57 20.89
N LEU A 403 11.95 7.75 20.52
CA LEU A 403 12.65 9.04 20.59
C LEU A 403 11.94 10.08 19.72
N ASP A 404 11.59 9.73 18.48
CA ASP A 404 10.88 10.62 17.57
C ASP A 404 9.52 11.07 18.13
N ILE A 405 8.75 10.15 18.71
CA ILE A 405 7.43 10.46 19.27
C ILE A 405 7.54 11.36 20.51
N VAL A 406 8.49 11.09 21.42
CA VAL A 406 8.65 11.92 22.63
C VAL A 406 9.27 13.28 22.32
N ASP A 407 10.18 13.36 21.34
CA ASP A 407 10.75 14.63 20.89
C ASP A 407 9.70 15.50 20.17
N ALA A 408 8.83 14.90 19.35
CA ALA A 408 7.67 15.59 18.79
C ALA A 408 6.73 16.08 19.88
N THR A 409 6.47 15.25 20.90
CA THR A 409 5.61 15.62 22.04
C THR A 409 6.19 16.82 22.79
N ASP A 410 7.48 16.78 23.14
CA ASP A 410 8.17 17.88 23.83
C ASP A 410 8.21 19.16 22.98
N SER A 411 8.33 19.03 21.65
CA SER A 411 8.27 20.17 20.74
C SER A 411 6.91 20.88 20.82
N VAL A 412 5.81 20.14 20.80
CA VAL A 412 4.47 20.72 20.92
C VAL A 412 4.24 21.30 22.33
N LEU A 413 4.70 20.61 23.38
CA LEU A 413 4.56 21.04 24.77
C LEU A 413 5.27 22.37 25.06
N LYS A 414 6.42 22.65 24.43
CA LYS A 414 7.13 23.94 24.55
C LYS A 414 6.26 25.13 24.15
N ASP A 415 5.39 24.93 23.16
CA ASP A 415 4.49 25.97 22.65
C ASP A 415 3.15 26.03 23.41
N THR A 416 2.90 25.12 24.36
CA THR A 416 1.73 25.20 25.24
C THR A 416 1.94 26.21 26.36
N THR A 417 0.91 26.99 26.65
CA THR A 417 0.94 28.07 27.66
C THR A 417 0.15 27.74 28.92
N THR A 418 -0.63 26.66 28.92
CA THR A 418 -1.54 26.27 30.01
C THR A 418 -1.15 24.93 30.65
N ALA A 419 -1.79 24.58 31.78
CA ALA A 419 -1.59 23.31 32.50
C ALA A 419 -0.13 22.92 32.77
N ALA A 420 0.69 23.87 33.24
CA ALA A 420 2.09 23.63 33.59
C ALA A 420 2.35 22.37 34.43
N PRO A 421 1.52 22.01 35.45
CA PRO A 421 1.71 20.74 36.18
C PRO A 421 1.60 19.49 35.29
N LEU A 422 0.63 19.45 34.37
CA LEU A 422 0.45 18.34 33.44
C LEU A 422 1.62 18.27 32.46
N ARG A 423 1.96 19.40 31.83
CA ARG A 423 3.13 19.50 30.93
C ARG A 423 4.42 19.02 31.60
N ASN A 424 4.73 19.53 32.78
CA ASN A 424 5.94 19.15 33.52
C ASN A 424 5.97 17.66 33.88
N THR A 425 4.80 17.01 33.96
CA THR A 425 4.74 15.57 34.26
C THR A 425 4.90 14.75 32.96
N LEU A 426 4.31 15.20 31.85
CA LEU A 426 4.52 14.61 30.52
C LEU A 426 5.99 14.69 30.08
N GLU A 427 6.64 15.84 30.23
CA GLU A 427 8.07 16.03 29.92
C GLU A 427 8.95 15.04 30.73
N ARG A 428 8.65 14.84 32.02
CA ARG A 428 9.36 13.85 32.85
C ARG A 428 9.14 12.42 32.37
N THR A 429 7.93 12.08 31.93
CA THR A 429 7.64 10.76 31.36
C THR A 429 8.40 10.56 30.04
N ASN A 430 8.43 11.59 29.19
CA ASN A 430 9.19 11.60 27.95
C ASN A 430 10.69 11.41 28.20
N ASP A 431 11.25 12.06 29.22
CA ASP A 431 12.64 11.86 29.65
C ASP A 431 12.93 10.41 30.07
N LEU A 432 12.01 9.77 30.80
CA LEU A 432 12.14 8.37 31.20
C LEU A 432 12.12 7.42 30.00
N ILE A 433 11.21 7.66 29.05
CA ILE A 433 11.12 6.88 27.81
C ILE A 433 12.39 7.07 26.98
N ARG A 434 12.82 8.33 26.80
CA ARG A 434 14.04 8.70 26.08
C ARG A 434 15.27 8.03 26.67
N SER A 435 15.43 8.08 27.99
CA SER A 435 16.56 7.44 28.67
C SER A 435 16.58 5.94 28.42
N ALA A 436 15.46 5.25 28.64
CA ALA A 436 15.40 3.81 28.47
C ALA A 436 15.52 3.36 27.01
N ALA A 437 14.95 4.10 26.04
CA ALA A 437 15.12 3.81 24.62
C ALA A 437 16.59 3.96 24.18
N ASN A 438 17.29 5.01 24.63
CA ASN A 438 18.73 5.15 24.39
C ASN A 438 19.53 4.04 25.06
N ASP A 439 19.21 3.68 26.31
CA ASP A 439 19.85 2.56 27.01
C ASP A 439 19.64 1.25 26.22
N PHE A 440 18.46 1.00 25.66
CA PHE A 440 18.22 -0.19 24.84
C PHE A 440 19.00 -0.17 23.52
N ILE A 441 19.12 0.99 22.87
CA ILE A 441 19.95 1.17 21.66
C ILE A 441 21.42 0.91 21.97
N ASP A 442 21.95 1.53 23.03
CA ASP A 442 23.37 1.43 23.41
C ASP A 442 23.76 0.02 23.87
N ASN A 443 22.79 -0.75 24.37
CA ASN A 443 22.97 -2.14 24.79
C ASN A 443 22.49 -3.17 23.76
N LEU A 444 22.17 -2.76 22.53
CA LEU A 444 21.95 -3.73 21.46
C LEU A 444 23.24 -4.57 21.29
N PRO A 445 23.13 -5.88 21.08
CA PRO A 445 24.29 -6.72 20.84
C PRO A 445 25.14 -6.12 19.72
N THR A 446 26.38 -5.75 20.03
CA THR A 446 27.36 -5.34 19.02
C THR A 446 27.72 -6.59 18.22
N ASP A 447 27.06 -6.77 17.08
CA ASP A 447 27.23 -7.85 16.11
C ASP A 447 27.58 -9.23 16.68
N THR A 448 26.60 -10.13 16.70
CA THR A 448 26.95 -11.54 16.44
C THR A 448 27.13 -11.65 14.92
N PRO A 449 28.31 -12.03 14.41
CA PRO A 449 28.43 -12.33 12.99
C PRO A 449 27.49 -13.49 12.68
N VAL A 450 26.58 -13.29 11.72
CA VAL A 450 25.96 -14.42 11.03
C VAL A 450 27.10 -15.14 10.32
N ASN A 451 27.55 -16.27 10.90
CA ASN A 451 28.43 -17.19 10.19
C ASN A 451 27.76 -17.54 8.85
N PRO A 452 28.46 -17.43 7.71
CA PRO A 452 28.00 -18.04 6.48
C PRO A 452 27.90 -19.56 6.69
N PRO A 453 26.94 -20.27 6.05
CA PRO A 453 26.89 -21.72 6.09
C PRO A 453 28.22 -22.29 5.56
N ASP A 454 28.76 -23.27 6.29
CA ASP A 454 30.04 -23.96 6.14
C ASP A 454 30.76 -23.78 4.78
N GLN A 455 32.00 -23.30 4.82
CA GLN A 455 32.95 -23.51 3.72
C GLN A 455 33.25 -25.02 3.58
N PRO A 456 33.07 -25.64 2.41
CA PRO A 456 33.44 -27.03 2.19
C PRO A 456 34.96 -27.21 2.14
N PRO A 457 35.50 -28.39 2.52
CA PRO A 457 36.94 -28.63 2.58
C PRO A 457 37.59 -28.65 1.19
N ALA A 458 38.89 -28.33 1.15
CA ALA A 458 39.69 -28.23 -0.08
C ALA A 458 39.64 -29.51 -0.96
N PRO A 459 39.80 -29.39 -2.30
CA PRO A 459 39.54 -30.49 -3.24
C PRO A 459 40.52 -31.65 -3.07
N SER A 460 39.98 -32.87 -3.00
CA SER A 460 40.72 -34.11 -3.21
C SER A 460 41.12 -34.27 -4.68
N ASP A 461 42.10 -35.12 -4.95
CA ASP A 461 42.86 -35.38 -6.20
C ASP A 461 42.08 -35.65 -7.53
N GLY A 462 40.78 -35.38 -7.60
CA GLY A 462 39.95 -35.49 -8.81
C GLY A 462 39.64 -36.92 -9.26
N THR A 463 40.32 -37.92 -8.71
CA THR A 463 40.15 -39.33 -9.07
C THR A 463 38.80 -39.86 -8.63
N LYS A 464 38.35 -39.49 -7.42
CA LYS A 464 37.04 -39.89 -6.89
C LYS A 464 35.89 -39.23 -7.65
N ALA A 465 36.01 -37.94 -7.95
CA ALA A 465 34.98 -37.22 -8.69
C ALA A 465 34.80 -37.77 -10.12
N LYS A 466 35.89 -38.19 -10.77
CA LYS A 466 35.85 -38.91 -12.06
C LYS A 466 35.15 -40.26 -11.94
N ALA A 467 35.46 -41.04 -10.92
CA ALA A 467 34.81 -42.34 -10.70
C ALA A 467 33.30 -42.20 -10.43
N ASP A 468 32.92 -41.24 -9.57
CA ASP A 468 31.51 -40.98 -9.23
C ASP A 468 30.71 -40.53 -10.47
N PHE A 469 31.30 -39.71 -11.35
CA PHE A 469 30.63 -39.28 -12.58
C PHE A 469 30.51 -40.39 -13.61
N VAL A 470 31.49 -41.30 -13.72
CA VAL A 470 31.37 -42.49 -14.58
C VAL A 470 30.25 -43.41 -14.11
N GLU A 471 30.10 -43.62 -12.81
CA GLU A 471 28.98 -44.40 -12.26
C GLU A 471 27.62 -43.75 -12.54
N LEU A 472 27.55 -42.41 -12.49
CA LEU A 472 26.35 -41.67 -12.89
C LEU A 472 26.04 -41.82 -14.39
N LEU A 473 27.06 -41.78 -15.25
CA LEU A 473 26.86 -42.01 -16.69
C LEU A 473 26.38 -43.43 -17.00
N LYS A 474 26.85 -44.42 -16.24
CA LYS A 474 26.35 -45.80 -16.33
C LYS A 474 24.89 -45.90 -15.87
N SER A 475 24.53 -45.28 -14.75
CA SER A 475 23.17 -45.34 -14.21
C SER A 475 22.13 -44.65 -15.10
N LYS A 476 22.57 -43.66 -15.91
CA LYS A 476 21.72 -42.93 -16.86
C LYS A 476 21.97 -43.32 -18.32
N CYS A 477 22.66 -44.44 -18.59
CA CYS A 477 23.10 -44.84 -19.92
C CYS A 477 21.93 -44.95 -20.93
N SER A 478 20.81 -45.56 -20.54
CA SER A 478 19.62 -45.69 -21.38
C SER A 478 18.99 -44.35 -21.75
N LEU A 479 18.96 -43.40 -20.80
CA LEU A 479 18.51 -42.02 -21.06
C LEU A 479 19.49 -41.29 -22.02
N ALA A 480 20.79 -41.42 -21.78
CA ALA A 480 21.83 -40.79 -22.61
C ALA A 480 21.84 -41.34 -24.05
N GLN A 481 21.60 -42.64 -24.25
CA GLN A 481 21.52 -43.28 -25.56
C GLN A 481 20.35 -42.74 -26.40
N ILE A 482 19.20 -42.49 -25.77
CA ILE A 482 18.00 -41.94 -26.41
C ILE A 482 18.24 -40.49 -26.83
N VAL A 483 18.77 -39.68 -25.90
CA VAL A 483 18.94 -38.24 -26.09
C VAL A 483 20.04 -37.92 -27.13
N HIS A 484 21.05 -38.77 -27.28
CA HIS A 484 22.22 -38.48 -28.11
C HIS A 484 22.40 -39.37 -29.36
N SER A 485 21.32 -40.01 -29.83
CA SER A 485 21.30 -40.88 -31.02
C SER A 485 21.82 -40.25 -32.32
N GLY A 486 21.82 -38.91 -32.44
CA GLY A 486 22.27 -38.18 -33.63
C GLY A 486 23.67 -37.57 -33.58
N VAL A 487 24.41 -37.67 -32.46
CA VAL A 487 25.69 -36.96 -32.28
C VAL A 487 26.84 -37.76 -32.86
N GLN A 488 27.60 -37.21 -33.80
CA GLN A 488 28.81 -37.85 -34.35
C GLN A 488 30.04 -37.58 -33.47
N VAL A 489 30.88 -38.60 -33.25
CA VAL A 489 32.09 -38.54 -32.42
C VAL A 489 33.30 -38.78 -33.32
N GLY A 490 33.68 -37.75 -34.08
CA GLY A 490 34.79 -37.79 -35.04
C GLY A 490 34.36 -37.82 -36.51
N ASP A 491 35.32 -37.64 -37.40
CA ASP A 491 35.11 -37.56 -38.86
C ASP A 491 34.89 -38.94 -39.53
N ASP A 492 35.02 -40.02 -38.75
CA ASP A 492 34.95 -41.43 -39.13
C ASP A 492 33.54 -42.05 -39.05
N GLY A 493 32.51 -41.24 -38.75
CA GLY A 493 31.10 -41.63 -38.85
C GLY A 493 30.54 -42.41 -37.65
N GLY A 494 31.29 -42.48 -36.54
CA GLY A 494 30.81 -43.04 -35.27
C GLY A 494 29.89 -42.06 -34.54
N ASN A 495 28.93 -42.55 -33.75
CA ASN A 495 28.03 -41.70 -32.97
C ASN A 495 28.09 -41.95 -31.46
N LEU A 496 27.73 -40.94 -30.66
CA LEU A 496 27.90 -40.91 -29.21
C LEU A 496 27.00 -41.92 -28.50
N SER A 497 25.78 -42.14 -29.03
CA SER A 497 24.89 -43.20 -28.55
C SER A 497 25.52 -44.60 -28.70
N GLY A 498 26.28 -44.82 -29.77
CA GLY A 498 27.11 -46.01 -29.97
C GLY A 498 28.20 -46.14 -28.91
N LEU A 499 28.87 -45.05 -28.51
CA LEU A 499 29.86 -45.10 -27.44
C LEU A 499 29.25 -45.43 -26.06
N PHE A 500 28.03 -44.96 -25.78
CA PHE A 500 27.29 -45.38 -24.59
C PHE A 500 26.86 -46.85 -24.67
N SER A 501 26.47 -47.33 -25.87
CA SER A 501 26.13 -48.74 -26.12
C SER A 501 27.33 -49.67 -25.95
N ASP A 502 28.51 -49.21 -26.33
CA ASP A 502 29.77 -49.95 -26.21
C ASP A 502 30.44 -49.78 -24.82
N GLU A 503 29.79 -49.08 -23.88
CA GLU A 503 30.31 -48.74 -22.54
C GLU A 503 31.71 -48.07 -22.56
N ALA A 504 32.02 -47.34 -23.62
CA ALA A 504 33.33 -46.74 -23.85
C ALA A 504 33.53 -45.43 -23.07
N TYR A 505 33.29 -45.44 -21.75
CA TYR A 505 33.20 -44.25 -20.91
C TYR A 505 34.45 -43.38 -20.89
N GLU A 506 35.66 -43.95 -20.98
CA GLU A 506 36.88 -43.13 -21.08
C GLU A 506 36.95 -42.35 -22.40
N ARG A 507 36.45 -42.94 -23.51
CA ARG A 507 36.33 -42.22 -24.78
C ARG A 507 35.21 -41.17 -24.75
N ILE A 508 34.14 -41.43 -24.00
CA ILE A 508 33.08 -40.45 -23.74
C ILE A 508 33.66 -39.28 -22.95
N LEU A 509 34.38 -39.53 -21.85
CA LEU A 509 35.03 -38.48 -21.07
C LEU A 509 36.06 -37.70 -21.89
N GLN A 510 36.83 -38.39 -22.75
CA GLN A 510 37.77 -37.74 -23.65
C GLN A 510 37.07 -36.90 -24.73
N PHE A 511 35.95 -37.37 -25.27
CA PHE A 511 35.14 -36.59 -26.20
C PHE A 511 34.55 -35.34 -25.53
N LEU A 512 34.01 -35.49 -24.31
CA LEU A 512 33.48 -34.39 -23.49
C LEU A 512 34.54 -33.36 -23.07
N THR A 513 35.83 -33.68 -23.24
CA THR A 513 36.95 -32.82 -22.85
C THR A 513 37.81 -32.35 -24.04
N THR A 514 37.45 -32.67 -25.30
CA THR A 514 38.25 -32.31 -26.49
C THR A 514 37.59 -31.23 -27.37
N ALA A 515 38.44 -30.45 -28.07
CA ALA A 515 38.02 -29.33 -28.91
C ALA A 515 37.11 -29.72 -30.11
N ASN A 516 37.08 -30.99 -30.54
CA ASN A 516 36.21 -31.44 -31.63
C ASN A 516 34.71 -31.36 -31.28
N ALA A 517 34.33 -31.22 -30.00
CA ALA A 517 32.98 -30.91 -29.58
C ALA A 517 32.50 -29.49 -29.97
N THR A 518 33.38 -28.67 -30.58
CA THR A 518 33.13 -27.26 -30.90
C THR A 518 32.89 -26.94 -32.39
N ARG A 519 32.93 -27.93 -33.29
CA ARG A 519 32.71 -27.67 -34.74
C ARG A 519 31.22 -27.67 -35.14
N PRO A 520 30.74 -26.66 -35.90
CA PRO A 520 29.35 -26.58 -36.36
C PRO A 520 29.03 -27.55 -37.51
N PRO A 521 27.83 -28.16 -37.56
CA PRO A 521 27.31 -28.79 -38.77
C PRO A 521 26.71 -27.75 -39.72
N ALA A 522 26.81 -28.02 -41.02
CA ALA A 522 26.40 -27.11 -42.09
C ALA A 522 24.86 -26.98 -42.20
N ALA A 523 24.28 -25.93 -41.60
CA ALA A 523 23.12 -25.15 -42.09
C ALA A 523 22.59 -24.18 -41.00
N GLY A 524 23.00 -22.90 -41.06
CA GLY A 524 22.10 -21.77 -40.72
C GLY A 524 21.85 -21.36 -39.26
N LYS A 525 22.56 -21.87 -38.24
CA LYS A 525 22.57 -21.27 -36.88
C LYS A 525 24.01 -21.22 -36.35
N PRO A 526 24.46 -20.13 -35.67
CA PRO A 526 25.81 -20.08 -35.14
C PRO A 526 25.94 -20.98 -33.90
N LEU A 527 26.88 -21.93 -33.96
CA LEU A 527 27.47 -22.59 -32.79
C LEU A 527 28.75 -21.81 -32.43
N VAL A 528 28.74 -21.14 -31.28
CA VAL A 528 29.87 -20.50 -30.54
C VAL A 528 30.27 -19.06 -30.91
N VAL A 529 30.28 -18.19 -29.88
CA VAL A 529 31.01 -16.91 -29.77
C VAL A 529 31.95 -17.01 -28.55
N PRO A 530 33.21 -16.54 -28.61
CA PRO A 530 34.16 -16.70 -27.51
C PRO A 530 33.77 -15.90 -26.26
N GLY A 531 33.85 -16.52 -25.08
CA GLY A 531 33.73 -15.85 -23.78
C GLY A 531 32.51 -16.24 -22.93
N ASN A 532 31.58 -17.04 -23.46
CA ASN A 532 30.37 -17.45 -22.73
C ASN A 532 30.13 -18.98 -22.84
N PRO A 533 30.52 -19.78 -21.84
CA PRO A 533 30.38 -21.26 -21.85
C PRO A 533 28.92 -21.76 -21.84
N SER A 534 27.94 -20.90 -21.57
CA SER A 534 26.51 -21.28 -21.49
C SER A 534 25.82 -21.47 -22.84
N GLN A 535 26.49 -21.17 -23.96
CA GLN A 535 25.94 -21.30 -25.32
C GLN A 535 26.66 -22.34 -26.20
N SER A 536 27.53 -23.18 -25.65
CA SER A 536 28.20 -24.27 -26.39
C SER A 536 27.43 -25.59 -26.36
N GLY A 537 26.99 -26.06 -27.53
CA GLY A 537 26.15 -27.24 -27.75
C GLY A 537 26.79 -28.62 -27.53
N PHE A 538 27.66 -28.77 -26.54
CA PHE A 538 28.11 -30.09 -26.09
C PHE A 538 28.34 -30.13 -24.57
N TYR A 539 27.39 -29.61 -23.83
CA TYR A 539 27.17 -30.03 -22.44
C TYR A 539 25.78 -30.65 -22.45
N ILE A 540 25.66 -31.84 -21.84
CA ILE A 540 24.41 -32.59 -21.70
C ILE A 540 23.29 -31.56 -21.54
N GLN A 541 22.41 -31.47 -22.53
CA GLN A 541 21.31 -30.51 -22.52
C GLN A 541 20.30 -31.05 -21.50
N ILE A 542 20.63 -30.87 -20.24
CA ILE A 542 19.74 -31.13 -19.13
C ILE A 542 18.97 -29.82 -18.96
N THR A 543 17.87 -29.72 -19.68
CA THR A 543 16.88 -28.67 -19.48
C THR A 543 16.13 -28.92 -18.17
N ASP A 544 15.61 -27.86 -17.53
CA ASP A 544 14.84 -27.91 -16.28
C ASP A 544 13.83 -29.05 -16.19
N GLY A 545 13.13 -29.31 -17.29
CA GLY A 545 12.11 -30.36 -17.36
C GLY A 545 12.68 -31.79 -17.32
N ILE A 546 13.92 -32.01 -17.75
CA ILE A 546 14.57 -33.33 -17.72
C ILE A 546 15.30 -33.56 -16.39
N MET A 547 15.90 -32.51 -15.80
CA MET A 547 16.51 -32.53 -14.46
C MET A 547 15.47 -32.90 -13.40
N ALA A 548 14.36 -32.14 -13.33
CA ALA A 548 13.34 -32.28 -12.29
C ALA A 548 12.70 -33.67 -12.23
N ALA A 549 12.66 -34.38 -13.36
CA ALA A 549 11.97 -35.64 -13.49
C ALA A 549 12.88 -36.87 -13.44
N ASN A 550 14.20 -36.74 -13.66
CA ASN A 550 15.09 -37.90 -13.89
C ASN A 550 16.42 -37.89 -13.12
N PHE A 551 16.79 -36.79 -12.46
CA PHE A 551 18.01 -36.68 -11.65
C PHE A 551 17.69 -36.17 -10.25
N THR A 552 18.30 -36.79 -9.25
CA THR A 552 18.21 -36.32 -7.85
C THR A 552 19.21 -35.19 -7.58
N ASP A 553 18.97 -34.40 -6.54
CA ASP A 553 19.87 -33.32 -6.10
C ASP A 553 21.30 -33.82 -5.83
N GLU A 554 21.45 -35.06 -5.34
CA GLU A 554 22.78 -35.64 -5.10
C GLU A 554 23.49 -36.09 -6.38
N GLU A 555 22.75 -36.56 -7.39
CA GLU A 555 23.30 -36.87 -8.70
C GLU A 555 23.76 -35.59 -9.41
N ALA A 556 23.05 -34.47 -9.25
CA ALA A 556 23.48 -33.17 -9.77
C ALA A 556 24.81 -32.71 -9.13
N LYS A 557 24.96 -32.88 -7.81
CA LYS A 557 26.21 -32.56 -7.10
C LYS A 557 27.38 -33.46 -7.51
N VAL A 558 27.14 -34.71 -7.95
CA VAL A 558 28.20 -35.59 -8.52
C VAL A 558 28.78 -34.98 -9.80
N VAL A 559 27.94 -34.45 -10.69
CA VAL A 559 28.37 -33.78 -11.93
C VAL A 559 29.21 -32.55 -11.61
N GLU A 560 28.76 -31.71 -10.68
CA GLU A 560 29.48 -30.50 -10.29
C GLU A 560 30.86 -30.78 -9.70
N ARG A 561 30.97 -31.82 -8.85
CA ARG A 561 32.25 -32.23 -8.27
C ARG A 561 33.25 -32.67 -9.34
N TRP A 562 32.79 -33.41 -10.34
CA TRP A 562 33.65 -33.86 -11.45
C TRP A 562 34.15 -32.70 -12.31
N ILE A 563 33.27 -31.75 -12.66
CA ILE A 563 33.63 -30.57 -13.43
C ILE A 563 34.69 -29.74 -12.70
N ARG A 564 34.50 -29.55 -11.39
CA ARG A 564 35.46 -28.81 -10.54
C ARG A 564 36.81 -29.51 -10.41
N SER A 565 36.88 -30.82 -10.68
CA SER A 565 38.13 -31.59 -10.62
C SER A 565 38.95 -31.61 -11.91
N LEU A 566 38.47 -31.02 -13.01
CA LEU A 566 39.21 -31.01 -14.27
C LEU A 566 40.41 -30.02 -14.21
N PRO A 567 41.59 -30.36 -14.74
CA PRO A 567 42.78 -29.49 -14.70
C PRO A 567 42.59 -28.16 -15.43
N THR A 568 43.22 -27.10 -14.92
CA THR A 568 43.25 -25.77 -15.53
C THR A 568 44.56 -25.53 -16.26
N ASP A 569 44.60 -25.78 -17.57
CA ASP A 569 45.79 -25.47 -18.36
C ASP A 569 45.90 -23.96 -18.66
N SER A 570 46.73 -23.31 -17.83
CA SER A 570 47.67 -22.20 -18.05
C SER A 570 47.23 -20.93 -18.83
N GLY A 571 47.08 -19.82 -18.07
CA GLY A 571 47.62 -18.50 -18.46
C GLY A 571 46.70 -17.27 -18.35
N GLY A 572 46.32 -16.83 -17.15
CA GLY A 572 45.69 -15.51 -16.93
C GLY A 572 44.95 -15.43 -15.59
N ALA A 573 45.10 -14.32 -14.86
CA ALA A 573 44.81 -14.17 -13.43
C ALA A 573 43.36 -14.49 -12.98
N ALA A 574 43.27 -14.89 -11.72
CA ALA A 574 42.14 -15.55 -11.06
C ALA A 574 40.85 -14.68 -10.97
N SER A 575 39.82 -15.07 -11.71
CA SER A 575 38.41 -14.76 -11.43
C SER A 575 37.71 -16.05 -10.96
N GLY A 576 36.98 -15.95 -9.84
CA GLY A 576 36.23 -17.06 -9.25
C GLY A 576 35.19 -17.64 -10.22
N ARG A 577 35.31 -18.94 -10.50
CA ARG A 577 34.26 -19.73 -11.14
C ARG A 577 33.21 -20.12 -10.08
N THR A 578 32.09 -19.42 -10.06
CA THR A 578 30.83 -19.95 -9.53
C THR A 578 30.21 -20.83 -10.63
N VAL A 579 30.12 -22.15 -10.39
CA VAL A 579 29.31 -23.06 -11.21
C VAL A 579 27.85 -22.77 -10.84
N ALA A 580 27.08 -22.24 -11.79
CA ALA A 580 25.65 -22.10 -11.68
C ALA A 580 24.98 -23.33 -12.33
N LEU A 581 24.23 -24.10 -11.55
CA LEU A 581 23.18 -24.96 -12.08
C LEU A 581 21.89 -24.12 -12.14
N GLY A 582 21.45 -23.82 -13.37
CA GLY A 582 20.19 -23.16 -13.61
C GLY A 582 19.05 -24.17 -13.56
N MET A 583 18.00 -23.84 -12.80
CA MET A 583 16.64 -24.05 -13.27
C MET A 583 16.14 -22.74 -13.90
N ARG A 584 16.11 -22.67 -15.24
CA ARG A 584 15.16 -21.83 -16.00
C ARG A 584 14.67 -22.51 -17.29
N ALA A 585 13.35 -22.60 -17.48
CA ALA A 585 12.67 -22.56 -18.79
C ALA A 585 11.20 -22.09 -18.61
N ALA A 586 10.62 -21.16 -19.37
CA ALA A 586 11.05 -20.30 -20.49
C ALA A 586 9.92 -19.22 -20.66
N ALA A 587 10.12 -18.01 -21.19
CA ALA A 587 11.20 -17.47 -22.01
C ALA A 587 11.45 -15.98 -21.67
N GLY A 588 12.57 -15.69 -21.00
CA GLY A 588 13.05 -14.34 -20.74
C GLY A 588 14.21 -13.99 -21.66
N ALA A 589 14.08 -12.89 -22.38
CA ALA A 589 15.18 -12.22 -23.04
C ALA A 589 16.33 -11.94 -22.06
N GLN A 590 17.55 -11.99 -22.58
CA GLN A 590 18.81 -11.78 -21.89
C GLN A 590 18.73 -10.79 -20.69
N GLY A 591 19.16 -11.26 -19.53
CA GLY A 591 19.53 -10.41 -18.41
C GLY A 591 20.93 -10.85 -18.01
N GLY A 592 21.95 -10.12 -18.45
CA GLY A 592 23.19 -10.11 -17.69
C GLY A 592 22.85 -9.77 -16.24
N ALA A 593 23.64 -10.29 -15.28
CA ALA A 593 23.55 -9.81 -13.92
C ALA A 593 23.53 -8.28 -13.98
N ALA A 594 22.40 -7.67 -13.64
CA ALA A 594 22.38 -6.25 -13.39
C ALA A 594 23.35 -6.10 -12.23
N GLY A 595 24.47 -5.41 -12.47
CA GLY A 595 25.27 -4.91 -11.35
C GLY A 595 24.32 -4.21 -10.40
N SER A 596 24.58 -4.34 -9.10
CA SER A 596 23.79 -3.67 -8.07
C SER A 596 23.56 -2.21 -8.50
N ILE A 597 22.31 -1.76 -8.49
CA ILE A 597 21.96 -0.37 -8.80
C ILE A 597 21.85 0.45 -7.53
N VAL A 598 21.97 1.77 -7.66
CA VAL A 598 21.82 2.74 -6.57
C VAL A 598 21.30 4.05 -7.15
N ALA A 599 20.52 4.80 -6.37
CA ALA A 599 20.20 6.18 -6.70
C ALA A 599 21.35 7.11 -6.26
N LYS A 600 21.95 7.80 -7.24
CA LYS A 600 22.93 8.87 -7.00
C LYS A 600 22.21 10.20 -7.14
N ARG A 601 22.30 11.06 -6.11
CA ARG A 601 21.72 12.41 -6.16
C ARG A 601 22.31 13.16 -7.36
N PHE A 602 21.43 13.65 -8.22
CA PHE A 602 21.76 14.34 -9.45
C PHE A 602 21.55 15.85 -9.30
N ALA A 603 20.45 16.27 -8.67
CA ALA A 603 20.18 17.67 -8.35
C ALA A 603 19.43 17.77 -7.02
N SER A 604 19.48 18.95 -6.39
CA SER A 604 18.83 19.23 -5.10
C SER A 604 18.48 20.71 -4.96
N GLY A 605 17.62 21.06 -4.01
CA GLY A 605 17.21 22.45 -3.74
C GLY A 605 16.27 23.02 -4.79
N LEU A 606 15.52 22.14 -5.46
CA LEU A 606 14.49 22.48 -6.43
C LEU A 606 13.16 22.74 -5.71
N ASP A 607 12.30 23.57 -6.30
CA ASP A 607 11.00 23.90 -5.72
C ASP A 607 9.92 23.00 -6.30
N GLN A 608 9.48 21.99 -5.55
CA GLN A 608 8.40 21.07 -5.95
C GLN A 608 8.55 20.52 -7.39
N PRO A 609 9.67 19.85 -7.71
CA PRO A 609 9.85 19.27 -9.03
C PRO A 609 8.82 18.17 -9.28
N LEU A 610 8.24 18.15 -10.49
CA LEU A 610 7.17 17.23 -10.87
C LEU A 610 7.52 16.36 -12.08
N PHE A 611 8.40 16.80 -12.97
CA PHE A 611 8.73 16.04 -14.18
C PHE A 611 10.11 16.38 -14.70
N LEU A 612 10.79 15.38 -15.28
CA LEU A 612 12.10 15.54 -15.93
C LEU A 612 12.10 14.83 -17.28
N THR A 613 12.56 15.51 -18.32
CA THR A 613 12.64 14.94 -19.67
C THR A 613 13.82 15.54 -20.46
N SER A 614 14.00 15.09 -21.70
CA SER A 614 14.96 15.65 -22.66
C SER A 614 14.26 16.23 -23.89
N ALA A 615 14.95 17.14 -24.59
CA ALA A 615 14.46 17.71 -25.85
C ALA A 615 15.22 17.11 -27.04
N PRO A 616 14.55 16.82 -28.18
CA PRO A 616 15.22 16.36 -29.39
C PRO A 616 16.36 17.30 -29.79
N GLY A 617 17.57 16.75 -29.98
CA GLY A 617 18.76 17.51 -30.36
C GLY A 617 19.49 18.26 -29.26
N LYS A 618 19.12 18.04 -28.01
CA LYS A 618 19.76 18.67 -26.85
C LYS A 618 20.30 17.61 -25.90
N PRO A 619 21.28 16.78 -26.32
CA PRO A 619 21.72 15.63 -25.54
C PRO A 619 22.40 16.01 -24.22
N ASP A 620 23.00 17.21 -24.16
CA ASP A 620 23.73 17.72 -22.99
C ASP A 620 22.82 18.41 -21.95
N ALA A 621 21.50 18.37 -22.14
CA ALA A 621 20.54 19.05 -21.27
C ALA A 621 19.34 18.17 -20.91
N VAL A 622 18.90 18.29 -19.66
CA VAL A 622 17.60 17.79 -19.19
C VAL A 622 16.73 18.95 -18.71
N TYR A 623 15.43 18.82 -18.89
CA TYR A 623 14.45 19.85 -18.61
C TYR A 623 13.57 19.40 -17.46
N LEU A 624 13.54 20.21 -16.43
CA LEU A 624 12.81 19.95 -15.19
C LEU A 624 11.60 20.89 -15.09
N VAL A 625 10.47 20.32 -14.74
CA VAL A 625 9.23 21.04 -14.44
C VAL A 625 9.08 21.15 -12.92
N GLU A 626 8.85 22.37 -12.44
CA GLU A 626 8.45 22.67 -11.06
C GLU A 626 6.95 22.99 -11.03
N LYS A 627 6.24 22.48 -10.03
CA LYS A 627 4.78 22.65 -9.86
C LYS A 627 4.36 24.12 -9.91
N THR A 628 5.23 24.99 -9.39
CA THR A 628 5.06 26.45 -9.31
C THR A 628 5.27 27.18 -10.65
N GLY A 629 5.50 26.47 -11.75
CA GLY A 629 5.48 27.02 -13.10
C GLY A 629 6.84 27.18 -13.78
N ALA A 630 7.94 26.94 -13.07
CA ALA A 630 9.28 27.02 -13.64
C ALA A 630 9.61 25.79 -14.51
N ILE A 631 10.20 26.05 -15.68
CA ILE A 631 10.86 25.04 -16.51
C ILE A 631 12.36 25.32 -16.47
N LYS A 632 13.12 24.49 -15.77
CA LYS A 632 14.56 24.64 -15.59
C LYS A 632 15.35 23.78 -16.55
N VAL A 633 16.49 24.28 -17.01
CA VAL A 633 17.44 23.54 -17.84
C VAL A 633 18.63 23.15 -16.98
N LEU A 634 18.83 21.85 -16.81
CA LEU A 634 19.95 21.28 -16.07
C LEU A 634 20.94 20.69 -17.06
N ASN A 635 22.23 20.81 -16.75
CA ASN A 635 23.27 20.13 -17.50
C ASN A 635 23.17 18.61 -17.24
N ALA A 636 23.08 17.81 -18.31
CA ALA A 636 22.91 16.37 -18.21
C ALA A 636 24.11 15.65 -17.54
N SER A 637 25.30 16.25 -17.55
CA SER A 637 26.50 15.61 -16.98
C SER A 637 26.60 15.72 -15.45
N ASP A 638 26.11 16.82 -14.88
CA ASP A 638 26.35 17.16 -13.46
C ASP A 638 25.10 17.63 -12.71
N GLY A 639 23.95 17.75 -13.39
CA GLY A 639 22.68 18.17 -12.80
C GLY A 639 22.63 19.63 -12.36
N MET A 640 23.64 20.44 -12.68
CA MET A 640 23.62 21.86 -12.34
C MET A 640 22.55 22.59 -13.14
N VAL A 641 21.71 23.36 -12.45
CA VAL A 641 20.76 24.28 -13.07
C VAL A 641 21.56 25.35 -13.81
N THR A 642 21.41 25.38 -15.14
CA THR A 642 22.10 26.36 -16.00
C THR A 642 21.30 27.67 -16.08
N HIS A 643 19.99 27.56 -16.29
CA HIS A 643 19.05 28.68 -16.35
C HIS A 643 17.60 28.16 -16.27
N THR A 644 16.65 29.07 -16.04
CA THR A 644 15.23 28.82 -16.26
C THR A 644 14.90 29.08 -17.73
N LEU A 645 14.38 28.07 -18.44
CA LEU A 645 13.93 28.21 -19.83
C LEU A 645 12.72 29.14 -19.91
N PHE A 646 11.74 28.90 -19.03
CA PHE A 646 10.49 29.62 -19.02
C PHE A 646 9.79 29.56 -17.66
N GLN A 647 9.00 30.57 -17.35
CA GLN A 647 8.12 30.60 -16.19
C GLN A 647 6.67 30.75 -16.68
N VAL A 648 5.80 29.88 -16.20
CA VAL A 648 4.35 29.97 -16.44
C VAL A 648 3.73 30.59 -15.19
N ASP A 649 3.26 31.84 -15.31
CA ASP A 649 2.84 32.63 -14.14
C ASP A 649 1.34 32.50 -13.80
N ASP A 650 0.50 32.08 -14.75
CA ASP A 650 -0.97 32.12 -14.61
C ASP A 650 -1.57 30.79 -14.13
N LEU A 651 -1.05 30.27 -13.01
CA LEU A 651 -1.35 28.93 -12.50
C LEU A 651 -2.13 28.94 -11.18
N SER A 652 -3.01 27.96 -11.01
CA SER A 652 -3.42 27.47 -9.68
C SER A 652 -2.45 26.37 -9.24
N VAL A 653 -2.00 26.39 -7.98
CA VAL A 653 -0.90 25.52 -7.48
C VAL A 653 -1.26 24.72 -6.22
N ASP A 654 -2.51 24.77 -5.77
CA ASP A 654 -3.02 24.01 -4.63
C ASP A 654 -3.38 22.56 -5.02
N GLY A 655 -3.30 21.63 -4.07
CA GLY A 655 -3.60 20.22 -4.33
C GLY A 655 -2.77 19.62 -5.47
N GLU A 656 -3.43 18.98 -6.44
CA GLU A 656 -2.81 18.41 -7.64
C GLU A 656 -2.59 19.43 -8.77
N ARG A 657 -3.00 20.68 -8.58
CA ARG A 657 -2.95 21.74 -9.61
C ARG A 657 -1.53 22.32 -9.73
N GLY A 658 -1.16 22.77 -10.92
CA GLY A 658 0.11 23.45 -11.18
C GLY A 658 0.55 23.30 -12.63
N LEU A 659 1.87 23.37 -12.86
CA LEU A 659 2.49 22.94 -14.11
C LEU A 659 2.82 21.45 -14.02
N LEU A 660 2.10 20.61 -14.77
CA LEU A 660 2.05 19.16 -14.53
C LEU A 660 2.79 18.32 -15.57
N GLY A 661 2.87 18.81 -16.81
CA GLY A 661 3.49 18.09 -17.92
C GLY A 661 4.24 18.99 -18.89
N LEU A 662 5.23 18.41 -19.56
CA LEU A 662 6.07 19.06 -20.58
C LEU A 662 6.37 18.07 -21.70
N ALA A 663 6.16 18.47 -22.95
CA ALA A 663 6.55 17.71 -24.12
C ALA A 663 7.19 18.62 -25.17
N PHE A 664 8.32 18.21 -25.73
CA PHE A 664 8.94 18.90 -26.87
C PHE A 664 8.41 18.33 -28.18
N HIS A 665 8.14 19.21 -29.14
CA HIS A 665 7.75 18.77 -30.47
C HIS A 665 8.83 17.85 -31.07
N PRO A 666 8.49 16.79 -31.84
CA PRO A 666 9.49 15.94 -32.49
C PRO A 666 10.48 16.72 -33.37
N LYS A 667 10.02 17.85 -33.93
CA LYS A 667 10.81 18.82 -34.71
C LYS A 667 11.30 20.03 -33.90
N PHE A 668 11.47 19.90 -32.59
CA PHE A 668 11.84 21.01 -31.71
C PHE A 668 13.10 21.76 -32.17
N GLN A 669 14.08 21.07 -32.75
CA GLN A 669 15.28 21.73 -33.31
C GLN A 669 14.96 22.70 -34.46
N GLU A 670 13.89 22.44 -35.20
CA GLU A 670 13.49 23.22 -36.37
C GLU A 670 12.50 24.33 -36.00
N ASN A 671 11.50 24.01 -35.17
CA ASN A 671 10.38 24.91 -34.87
C ASN A 671 10.44 25.55 -33.47
N GLY A 672 11.28 25.04 -32.57
CA GLY A 672 11.36 25.50 -31.18
C GLY A 672 10.09 25.24 -30.37
N HIS A 673 9.14 24.44 -30.84
CA HIS A 673 7.86 24.25 -30.17
C HIS A 673 7.93 23.26 -29.01
N PHE A 674 7.43 23.69 -27.86
CA PHE A 674 7.19 22.83 -26.71
C PHE A 674 5.81 23.09 -26.15
N TYR A 675 5.29 22.09 -25.44
CA TYR A 675 3.93 22.04 -24.96
C TYR A 675 3.94 21.80 -23.46
N VAL A 676 3.02 22.45 -22.76
CA VAL A 676 2.81 22.25 -21.33
C VAL A 676 1.37 21.85 -21.07
N ASN A 677 1.17 21.02 -20.06
CA ASN A 677 -0.14 20.77 -19.47
C ASN A 677 -0.15 21.37 -18.06
N CYS A 678 -1.07 22.31 -17.82
CA CYS A 678 -1.14 23.04 -16.57
C CYS A 678 -2.56 23.50 -16.23
N THR A 679 -2.82 23.76 -14.96
CA THR A 679 -4.10 24.28 -14.48
C THR A 679 -4.06 25.80 -14.33
N ASP A 680 -4.95 26.51 -15.01
CA ASP A 680 -5.02 27.97 -14.97
C ASP A 680 -5.63 28.50 -13.64
N HIS A 681 -5.65 29.82 -13.45
CA HIS A 681 -6.27 30.45 -12.27
C HIS A 681 -7.77 30.19 -12.11
N ALA A 682 -8.47 29.76 -13.17
CA ALA A 682 -9.86 29.34 -13.08
C ALA A 682 -10.00 27.85 -12.73
N GLY A 683 -8.88 27.15 -12.50
CA GLY A 683 -8.86 25.72 -12.19
C GLY A 683 -9.00 24.83 -13.42
N ARG A 684 -9.03 25.38 -14.64
CA ARG A 684 -9.21 24.60 -15.87
C ARG A 684 -7.89 23.98 -16.29
N THR A 685 -7.95 22.77 -16.83
CA THR A 685 -6.78 22.17 -17.49
C THR A 685 -6.55 22.84 -18.84
N THR A 686 -5.31 23.25 -19.08
CA THR A 686 -4.90 23.92 -20.32
C THR A 686 -3.65 23.27 -20.88
N VAL A 687 -3.73 22.84 -22.13
CA VAL A 687 -2.57 22.42 -22.92
C VAL A 687 -2.17 23.58 -23.81
N ARG A 688 -0.93 24.02 -23.68
CA ARG A 688 -0.44 25.26 -24.32
C ARG A 688 0.86 24.98 -25.06
N ARG A 689 1.00 25.53 -26.25
CA ARG A 689 2.26 25.57 -27.01
C ARG A 689 2.98 26.90 -26.74
N TYR A 690 4.30 26.83 -26.62
CA TYR A 690 5.21 27.97 -26.63
C TYR A 690 6.33 27.75 -27.64
N THR A 691 7.01 28.82 -28.04
CA THR A 691 8.15 28.76 -28.97
C THR A 691 9.43 29.23 -28.28
N ALA A 692 10.38 28.31 -28.15
CA ALA A 692 11.73 28.59 -27.72
C ALA A 692 12.58 29.11 -28.89
N THR A 693 13.38 30.14 -28.62
CA THR A 693 14.35 30.71 -29.56
C THR A 693 15.73 30.74 -28.91
N ALA A 694 16.76 31.12 -29.68
CA ALA A 694 18.09 31.34 -29.14
C ALA A 694 18.15 32.42 -28.04
N ASN A 695 17.14 33.31 -27.98
CA ASN A 695 17.06 34.40 -27.00
C ASN A 695 16.14 34.07 -25.81
N GLY A 696 15.68 32.83 -25.69
CA GLY A 696 14.69 32.40 -24.70
C GLY A 696 13.30 32.17 -25.30
N VAL A 697 12.29 32.09 -24.43
CA VAL A 697 10.90 31.85 -24.80
C VAL A 697 10.12 33.16 -24.73
N ASP A 698 9.40 33.51 -25.80
CA ASP A 698 8.48 34.66 -25.80
C ASP A 698 7.13 34.24 -25.18
N PRO A 699 6.70 34.82 -24.03
CA PRO A 699 5.38 34.53 -23.46
C PRO A 699 4.22 34.82 -24.44
N ALA A 700 4.38 35.78 -25.36
CA ALA A 700 3.37 36.11 -26.36
C ALA A 700 3.24 35.03 -27.46
N SER A 701 4.20 34.10 -27.55
CA SER A 701 4.09 32.92 -28.42
C SER A 701 3.10 31.88 -27.91
N ARG A 702 2.54 32.07 -26.71
CA ARG A 702 1.51 31.21 -26.12
C ARG A 702 0.39 30.97 -27.12
N HIS A 703 0.07 29.71 -27.29
CA HIS A 703 -1.04 29.28 -28.11
C HIS A 703 -1.78 28.14 -27.40
N ASN A 704 -3.06 28.34 -27.11
CA ASN A 704 -3.88 27.31 -26.48
C ASN A 704 -4.09 26.18 -27.50
N VAL A 705 -3.65 24.98 -27.15
CA VAL A 705 -3.98 23.76 -27.90
C VAL A 705 -5.33 23.25 -27.43
N MET A 706 -5.55 23.18 -26.11
CA MET A 706 -6.79 22.66 -25.55
C MET A 706 -7.06 23.33 -24.19
N VAL A 707 -8.33 23.64 -23.93
CA VAL A 707 -8.81 24.08 -22.62
C VAL A 707 -9.98 23.19 -22.21
N VAL A 708 -9.92 22.62 -21.01
CA VAL A 708 -10.93 21.70 -20.47
C VAL A 708 -11.32 22.16 -19.07
N ASP A 709 -12.61 22.38 -18.86
CA ASP A 709 -13.14 22.70 -17.54
C ASP A 709 -13.01 21.49 -16.61
N GLN A 710 -12.59 21.73 -15.37
CA GLN A 710 -12.43 20.71 -14.34
C GLN A 710 -13.54 20.86 -13.29
N PRO A 711 -14.34 19.82 -13.02
CA PRO A 711 -15.39 19.86 -12.01
C PRO A 711 -14.85 20.03 -10.58
N PHE A 712 -13.66 19.47 -10.29
CA PHE A 712 -13.02 19.52 -8.98
C PHE A 712 -11.52 19.86 -9.11
N ALA A 713 -10.87 20.12 -7.97
CA ALA A 713 -9.46 20.55 -7.90
C ALA A 713 -8.44 19.39 -7.93
N ASN A 714 -8.90 18.14 -8.02
CA ASN A 714 -8.08 16.93 -8.05
C ASN A 714 -8.43 16.07 -9.29
N HIS A 715 -7.63 15.03 -9.53
CA HIS A 715 -7.64 14.18 -10.71
C HIS A 715 -7.49 14.96 -12.02
N ASN A 716 -6.53 15.89 -12.03
CA ASN A 716 -6.23 16.66 -13.23
C ASN A 716 -5.41 15.85 -14.25
N GLY A 717 -4.86 14.70 -13.85
CA GLY A 717 -3.87 13.96 -14.64
C GLY A 717 -2.64 14.83 -14.85
N GLY A 718 -2.33 15.13 -16.12
CA GLY A 718 -1.34 16.16 -16.44
C GLY A 718 -0.20 15.67 -17.32
N TRP A 719 -0.08 14.38 -17.58
CA TRP A 719 0.93 13.86 -18.50
C TRP A 719 0.60 14.21 -19.96
N ILE A 720 1.63 14.60 -20.70
CA ILE A 720 1.61 14.78 -22.17
C ILE A 720 2.87 14.20 -22.79
N GLY A 721 2.76 13.64 -24.00
CA GLY A 721 3.90 13.09 -24.73
C GLY A 721 3.61 12.89 -26.20
N PHE A 722 4.64 12.94 -27.04
CA PHE A 722 4.50 12.65 -28.46
C PHE A 722 4.69 11.16 -28.73
N GLY A 723 3.76 10.57 -29.50
CA GLY A 723 3.89 9.19 -29.97
C GLY A 723 5.13 9.06 -30.86
N PRO A 724 6.09 8.16 -30.56
CA PRO A 724 7.34 8.08 -31.31
C PRO A 724 7.15 7.60 -32.75
N ASN A 725 6.06 6.87 -33.02
CA ASN A 725 5.78 6.27 -34.33
C ASN A 725 4.85 7.11 -35.20
N ASP A 726 3.91 7.86 -34.61
CA ASP A 726 2.92 8.65 -35.35
C ASP A 726 3.13 10.17 -35.24
N GLY A 727 3.91 10.64 -34.27
CA GLY A 727 4.23 12.05 -34.08
C GLY A 727 3.07 12.88 -33.54
N PHE A 728 1.98 12.27 -33.08
CA PHE A 728 0.84 12.99 -32.50
C PHE A 728 1.04 13.28 -31.02
N LEU A 729 0.37 14.31 -30.50
CA LEU A 729 0.40 14.64 -29.08
C LEU A 729 -0.66 13.80 -28.34
N TYR A 730 -0.21 13.04 -27.35
CA TYR A 730 -1.06 12.32 -26.42
C TYR A 730 -1.22 13.13 -25.13
N ILE A 731 -2.44 13.18 -24.61
CA ILE A 731 -2.81 13.99 -23.44
C ILE A 731 -3.62 13.12 -22.47
N ALA A 732 -3.08 12.90 -21.28
CA ALA A 732 -3.75 12.14 -20.22
C ALA A 732 -4.53 13.10 -19.32
N LEU A 733 -5.85 12.92 -19.28
CA LEU A 733 -6.75 13.68 -18.40
C LEU A 733 -7.47 12.73 -17.44
N GLY A 734 -7.43 13.04 -16.15
CA GLY A 734 -8.25 12.36 -15.16
C GLY A 734 -9.73 12.68 -15.31
N ASP A 735 -10.56 11.97 -14.57
CA ASP A 735 -12.03 12.04 -14.58
C ASP A 735 -12.58 13.38 -14.08
N GLY A 736 -11.71 14.24 -13.56
CA GLY A 736 -12.02 15.58 -13.11
C GLY A 736 -12.38 15.67 -11.63
N GLY A 737 -12.15 14.59 -10.87
CA GLY A 737 -12.02 14.61 -9.42
C GLY A 737 -13.25 14.15 -8.66
N SER A 738 -13.16 14.29 -7.33
CA SER A 738 -14.08 13.70 -6.35
C SER A 738 -14.10 12.16 -6.39
N ALA A 739 -14.82 11.55 -5.44
CA ALA A 739 -14.97 10.11 -5.39
C ALA A 739 -16.06 9.63 -6.35
N ASN A 740 -15.86 8.44 -6.92
CA ASN A 740 -16.79 7.70 -7.77
C ASN A 740 -17.12 8.39 -9.10
N ASP A 741 -16.30 9.33 -9.58
CA ASP A 741 -16.53 10.09 -10.81
C ASP A 741 -18.01 10.55 -10.90
N PRO A 742 -18.44 11.47 -10.02
CA PRO A 742 -19.85 11.64 -9.67
C PRO A 742 -20.68 12.29 -10.77
N THR A 743 -20.07 12.69 -11.90
CA THR A 743 -20.75 13.41 -12.97
C THR A 743 -21.85 12.53 -13.60
N PRO A 744 -23.14 12.91 -13.49
CA PRO A 744 -24.22 12.08 -14.01
C PRO A 744 -24.28 12.10 -15.55
N PRO A 745 -24.84 11.06 -16.20
CA PRO A 745 -25.40 9.86 -15.58
C PRO A 745 -24.37 8.75 -15.31
N ILE A 746 -23.28 8.69 -16.09
CA ILE A 746 -22.36 7.53 -16.15
C ILE A 746 -20.90 7.86 -15.78
N GLY A 747 -20.64 9.07 -15.27
CA GLY A 747 -19.30 9.55 -15.00
C GLY A 747 -18.63 10.13 -16.25
N ASN A 748 -17.64 11.00 -16.05
CA ASN A 748 -16.80 11.53 -17.10
C ASN A 748 -16.00 10.43 -17.81
N ALA A 749 -15.44 9.48 -17.08
CA ALA A 749 -14.54 8.46 -17.62
C ALA A 749 -15.22 7.54 -18.65
N GLN A 750 -16.51 7.26 -18.49
CA GLN A 750 -17.33 6.52 -19.46
C GLN A 750 -18.08 7.42 -20.45
N ASN A 751 -18.33 8.69 -20.12
CA ASN A 751 -18.98 9.63 -21.03
C ASN A 751 -18.08 10.01 -22.21
N LYS A 752 -18.37 9.49 -23.40
CA LYS A 752 -17.62 9.75 -24.65
C LYS A 752 -17.83 11.15 -25.23
N ASN A 753 -18.70 11.97 -24.63
CA ASN A 753 -18.83 13.39 -24.95
C ASN A 753 -17.95 14.28 -24.06
N SER A 754 -17.36 13.72 -22.99
CA SER A 754 -16.39 14.37 -22.12
C SER A 754 -14.96 14.07 -22.58
N LEU A 755 -14.06 15.03 -22.34
CA LEU A 755 -12.61 14.84 -22.51
C LEU A 755 -11.93 14.30 -21.24
N LEU A 756 -12.64 14.28 -20.11
CA LEU A 756 -12.12 13.85 -18.81
C LEU A 756 -12.19 12.33 -18.65
N GLY A 757 -11.22 11.76 -17.95
CA GLY A 757 -11.04 10.31 -17.74
C GLY A 757 -10.68 9.59 -19.04
N LYS A 758 -9.76 10.19 -19.81
CA LYS A 758 -9.38 9.79 -21.18
C LYS A 758 -7.87 9.86 -21.39
N MET A 759 -7.39 9.00 -22.28
CA MET A 759 -6.21 9.30 -23.08
C MET A 759 -6.70 9.95 -24.37
N LEU A 760 -6.24 11.15 -24.67
CA LEU A 760 -6.55 11.87 -25.91
C LEU A 760 -5.36 11.78 -26.86
N ARG A 761 -5.62 11.87 -28.18
CA ARG A 761 -4.59 11.96 -29.22
C ARG A 761 -4.97 13.00 -30.27
N VAL A 762 -4.13 14.02 -30.45
CA VAL A 762 -4.39 15.17 -31.34
C VAL A 762 -3.20 15.50 -32.25
N ASP A 763 -3.49 16.07 -33.42
CA ASP A 763 -2.49 16.55 -34.39
C ASP A 763 -2.24 18.04 -34.20
N VAL A 764 -1.17 18.40 -33.50
CA VAL A 764 -0.84 19.80 -33.17
C VAL A 764 -0.23 20.60 -34.34
N ASP A 765 0.01 19.96 -35.49
CA ASP A 765 0.50 20.59 -36.71
C ASP A 765 -0.66 21.03 -37.64
N LYS A 766 -1.91 20.84 -37.22
CA LYS A 766 -3.13 21.23 -37.94
C LYS A 766 -4.12 21.95 -37.03
N ASP A 767 -5.14 22.54 -37.64
CA ASP A 767 -6.28 23.15 -36.94
C ASP A 767 -7.58 22.80 -37.67
N ASP A 768 -8.24 21.73 -37.23
CA ASP A 768 -9.52 21.30 -37.80
C ASP A 768 -10.72 22.02 -37.16
N LEU A 769 -10.48 22.79 -36.08
CA LEU A 769 -11.49 23.51 -35.30
C LEU A 769 -11.22 25.03 -35.26
N PRO A 770 -11.00 25.70 -36.42
CA PRO A 770 -10.51 27.09 -36.45
C PRO A 770 -11.50 28.13 -35.86
N ALA A 771 -12.76 27.74 -35.61
CA ALA A 771 -13.75 28.58 -34.96
C ALA A 771 -13.68 28.52 -33.41
N ALA A 772 -12.99 27.53 -32.84
CA ALA A 772 -12.82 27.35 -31.41
C ALA A 772 -11.42 27.83 -31.00
N ALA A 773 -11.31 29.11 -30.62
CA ALA A 773 -10.00 29.73 -30.30
C ALA A 773 -9.20 29.02 -29.19
N ASP A 774 -9.87 28.23 -28.34
CA ASP A 774 -9.28 27.46 -27.24
C ASP A 774 -9.07 25.96 -27.57
N MET A 775 -9.35 25.53 -28.82
CA MET A 775 -9.09 24.18 -29.32
C MET A 775 -8.42 24.25 -30.69
N ASN A 776 -7.09 24.25 -30.70
CA ASN A 776 -6.30 24.39 -31.91
C ASN A 776 -5.41 23.15 -32.14
N TYR A 777 -5.99 22.19 -32.85
CA TYR A 777 -5.37 20.94 -33.29
C TYR A 777 -6.23 20.31 -34.39
N GLY A 778 -5.65 19.38 -35.14
CA GLY A 778 -6.38 18.45 -35.99
C GLY A 778 -6.78 17.17 -35.26
N ILE A 779 -7.83 16.51 -35.74
CA ILE A 779 -8.22 15.18 -35.29
C ILE A 779 -7.55 14.15 -36.21
N PRO A 780 -6.63 13.30 -35.69
CA PRO A 780 -6.06 12.24 -36.51
C PRO A 780 -7.17 11.34 -37.06
N SER A 781 -7.20 11.15 -38.38
CA SER A 781 -8.21 10.28 -39.04
C SER A 781 -8.12 8.82 -38.60
N SER A 782 -7.00 8.43 -37.99
CA SER A 782 -6.74 7.13 -37.38
C SER A 782 -7.25 7.02 -35.94
N ASN A 783 -7.83 8.08 -35.35
CA ASN A 783 -8.48 7.96 -34.04
C ASN A 783 -9.72 7.07 -34.13
N PRO A 784 -10.01 6.28 -33.09
CA PRO A 784 -11.15 5.36 -33.07
C PRO A 784 -12.51 6.07 -33.22
N PHE A 785 -12.58 7.36 -32.86
CA PHE A 785 -13.79 8.17 -32.88
C PHE A 785 -13.72 9.38 -33.82
N ALA A 786 -12.80 9.39 -34.78
CA ALA A 786 -12.50 10.55 -35.63
C ALA A 786 -13.73 11.15 -36.39
N SER A 787 -14.78 10.37 -36.63
CA SER A 787 -15.99 10.85 -37.33
C SER A 787 -16.92 11.72 -36.47
N GLY A 788 -16.71 11.79 -35.15
CA GLY A 788 -17.39 12.73 -34.24
C GLY A 788 -18.89 12.50 -34.00
N ALA A 789 -19.54 11.55 -34.69
CA ALA A 789 -21.00 11.42 -34.68
C ALA A 789 -21.60 10.87 -33.37
N ALA A 790 -20.79 10.21 -32.52
CA ALA A 790 -21.25 9.56 -31.28
C ALA A 790 -20.26 9.69 -30.09
N ALA A 791 -19.12 10.33 -30.31
CA ALA A 791 -18.03 10.48 -29.36
C ALA A 791 -17.10 11.62 -29.82
N ARG A 792 -16.37 12.21 -28.88
CA ARG A 792 -15.33 13.21 -29.17
C ARG A 792 -14.20 12.58 -29.98
N GLY A 793 -13.82 13.23 -31.09
CA GLY A 793 -12.81 12.71 -32.03
C GLY A 793 -11.40 12.65 -31.45
N GLU A 794 -11.16 13.42 -30.39
CA GLU A 794 -9.92 13.51 -29.63
C GLU A 794 -9.61 12.22 -28.85
N ILE A 795 -10.64 11.43 -28.52
CA ILE A 795 -10.51 10.28 -27.64
C ILE A 795 -9.70 9.17 -28.32
N TRP A 796 -8.63 8.75 -27.66
CA TRP A 796 -7.83 7.58 -28.00
C TRP A 796 -8.20 6.37 -27.14
N ALA A 797 -8.37 6.56 -25.83
CA ALA A 797 -8.85 5.53 -24.90
C ALA A 797 -9.76 6.14 -23.82
N THR A 798 -10.64 5.32 -23.23
CA THR A 798 -11.59 5.72 -22.18
C THR A 798 -11.37 4.96 -20.88
N GLY A 799 -12.08 5.37 -19.83
CA GLY A 799 -12.15 4.63 -18.59
C GLY A 799 -10.91 4.75 -17.71
N LEU A 800 -10.27 5.92 -17.72
CA LEU A 800 -9.17 6.25 -16.82
C LEU A 800 -9.68 7.12 -15.66
N ARG A 801 -9.06 7.00 -14.48
CA ARG A 801 -9.41 7.76 -13.27
C ARG A 801 -8.53 8.98 -13.09
N ASN A 802 -7.27 8.79 -12.78
CA ASN A 802 -6.25 9.82 -12.65
C ASN A 802 -4.90 9.31 -13.19
N PRO A 803 -4.73 9.26 -14.54
CA PRO A 803 -3.50 8.81 -15.18
C PRO A 803 -2.37 9.83 -14.96
N TRP A 804 -1.66 9.68 -13.84
CA TRP A 804 -0.71 10.67 -13.32
C TRP A 804 0.61 10.73 -14.13
N ARG A 805 1.21 9.56 -14.37
CA ARG A 805 2.45 9.44 -15.16
C ARG A 805 2.37 8.28 -16.14
N CYS A 806 2.52 8.64 -17.41
CA CYS A 806 2.59 7.70 -18.52
C CYS A 806 3.97 7.79 -19.17
N SER A 807 4.30 6.83 -20.03
CA SER A 807 5.49 6.94 -20.88
C SER A 807 5.34 6.11 -22.15
N PHE A 808 5.98 6.58 -23.22
CA PHE A 808 6.26 5.75 -24.38
C PHE A 808 7.59 5.04 -24.18
N ASP A 809 7.62 3.74 -24.42
CA ASP A 809 8.87 3.04 -24.66
C ASP A 809 9.45 3.50 -25.99
N GLN A 810 10.54 4.27 -25.94
CA GLN A 810 11.15 4.89 -27.12
C GLN A 810 11.61 3.86 -28.17
N MET A 811 11.83 2.61 -27.77
CA MET A 811 12.28 1.56 -28.69
C MET A 811 11.11 0.85 -29.39
N THR A 812 10.00 0.63 -28.70
CA THR A 812 8.87 -0.17 -29.24
C THR A 812 7.68 0.70 -29.65
N GLY A 813 7.54 1.89 -29.07
CA GLY A 813 6.38 2.76 -29.21
C GLY A 813 5.18 2.36 -28.37
N ASP A 814 5.32 1.39 -27.46
CA ASP A 814 4.26 0.99 -26.54
C ASP A 814 4.01 2.08 -25.50
N LEU A 815 2.74 2.29 -25.15
CA LEU A 815 2.30 3.28 -24.16
C LEU A 815 2.00 2.60 -22.82
N TRP A 816 2.64 3.09 -21.78
CA TRP A 816 2.47 2.68 -20.40
C TRP A 816 1.72 3.76 -19.64
N ILE A 817 0.68 3.38 -18.90
CA ILE A 817 -0.24 4.32 -18.24
C ILE A 817 -0.36 3.87 -16.78
N ALA A 818 0.23 4.60 -15.84
CA ALA A 818 -0.06 4.39 -14.42
C ALA A 818 -1.25 5.26 -14.03
N ASP A 819 -2.32 4.60 -13.59
CA ASP A 819 -3.59 5.23 -13.26
C ASP A 819 -3.86 5.09 -11.75
N VAL A 820 -4.04 6.23 -11.08
CA VAL A 820 -4.20 6.25 -9.63
C VAL A 820 -5.62 5.81 -9.27
N GLY A 821 -5.71 4.74 -8.48
CA GLY A 821 -6.96 4.16 -8.03
C GLY A 821 -7.65 4.99 -6.94
N GLN A 822 -8.83 4.55 -6.55
CA GLN A 822 -9.61 5.16 -5.49
C GLN A 822 -9.48 4.44 -4.15
N PHE A 823 -9.96 3.20 -4.06
CA PHE A 823 -10.10 2.45 -2.81
C PHE A 823 -9.55 1.04 -2.92
N ALA A 824 -9.73 0.35 -4.03
CA ALA A 824 -9.38 -1.06 -4.13
C ALA A 824 -7.91 -1.28 -4.53
N VAL A 825 -7.49 -0.70 -5.65
CA VAL A 825 -6.23 -1.05 -6.29
C VAL A 825 -5.60 0.12 -7.02
N GLU A 826 -4.29 0.13 -7.07
CA GLU A 826 -3.51 0.95 -7.98
C GLU A 826 -3.16 0.15 -9.24
N GLU A 827 -3.07 0.79 -10.41
CA GLU A 827 -2.96 0.05 -11.68
C GLU A 827 -1.93 0.60 -12.69
N ILE A 828 -1.37 -0.32 -13.48
CA ILE A 828 -0.59 -0.05 -14.68
C ILE A 828 -1.32 -0.66 -15.88
N ASN A 829 -1.82 0.22 -16.72
CA ASN A 829 -2.39 -0.11 -18.02
C ASN A 829 -1.30 -0.08 -19.11
N PHE A 830 -1.53 -0.86 -20.17
CA PHE A 830 -0.60 -0.99 -21.28
C PHE A 830 -1.35 -0.94 -22.61
N GLN A 831 -0.82 -0.17 -23.54
CA GLN A 831 -1.34 -0.11 -24.90
C GLN A 831 -0.22 -0.40 -25.90
N ASN A 832 -0.39 -1.50 -26.64
CA ASN A 832 0.57 -1.90 -27.66
C ASN A 832 0.66 -0.84 -28.77
N THR A 833 1.85 -0.63 -29.32
CA THR A 833 2.08 0.33 -30.43
C THR A 833 1.19 0.07 -31.66
N ASN A 834 0.71 -1.15 -31.86
CA ASN A 834 -0.15 -1.52 -32.99
C ASN A 834 -1.64 -1.36 -32.68
N SER A 835 -1.99 -0.88 -31.49
CA SER A 835 -3.38 -0.58 -31.13
C SER A 835 -3.98 0.43 -32.10
N ARG A 836 -5.28 0.28 -32.36
CA ARG A 836 -6.09 1.24 -33.13
C ARG A 836 -6.82 2.25 -32.25
N GLY A 837 -6.56 2.23 -30.94
CA GLY A 837 -7.31 2.98 -29.95
C GLY A 837 -8.70 2.38 -29.72
N GLY A 838 -9.40 2.94 -28.74
CA GLY A 838 -10.77 2.57 -28.37
C GLY A 838 -10.83 1.66 -27.15
N GLU A 839 -9.69 1.31 -26.56
CA GLU A 839 -9.61 0.63 -25.27
C GLU A 839 -10.40 1.40 -24.21
N ASN A 840 -11.09 0.64 -23.36
CA ASN A 840 -11.81 1.15 -22.21
C ASN A 840 -11.24 0.48 -20.95
N TYR A 841 -10.45 1.20 -20.18
CA TYR A 841 -9.77 0.68 -18.97
C TYR A 841 -10.70 0.53 -17.77
N GLY A 842 -11.98 0.88 -17.93
CA GLY A 842 -13.03 0.41 -17.03
C GLY A 842 -13.51 1.43 -16.00
N TRP A 843 -12.73 2.43 -15.61
CA TRP A 843 -13.20 3.42 -14.63
C TRP A 843 -14.41 4.22 -15.16
N ARG A 844 -15.50 4.42 -14.43
CA ARG A 844 -15.79 4.09 -13.03
C ARG A 844 -16.52 2.76 -12.81
N ILE A 845 -16.70 1.93 -13.84
CA ILE A 845 -17.35 0.62 -13.74
C ILE A 845 -16.45 -0.36 -12.96
N ARG A 846 -15.14 -0.30 -13.23
CA ARG A 846 -14.09 -1.04 -12.53
C ARG A 846 -12.96 -0.13 -12.07
N GLU A 847 -12.36 -0.46 -10.94
CA GLU A 847 -11.07 0.01 -10.48
C GLU A 847 -10.10 -1.17 -10.63
N GLY A 848 -9.18 -1.11 -11.59
CA GLY A 848 -8.47 -2.29 -12.09
C GLY A 848 -9.42 -3.39 -12.52
N THR A 849 -9.23 -4.59 -11.99
CA THR A 849 -10.14 -5.71 -12.22
C THR A 849 -11.35 -5.73 -11.27
N VAL A 850 -11.50 -4.77 -10.35
CA VAL A 850 -12.50 -4.78 -9.28
C VAL A 850 -13.73 -3.98 -9.68
N LEU A 851 -14.92 -4.62 -9.69
CA LEU A 851 -16.18 -3.92 -9.95
C LEU A 851 -16.51 -2.94 -8.81
N THR A 852 -16.78 -1.68 -9.16
CA THR A 852 -17.14 -0.63 -8.18
C THR A 852 -18.60 -0.73 -7.73
N GLY A 853 -19.47 -1.34 -8.55
CA GLY A 853 -20.92 -1.40 -8.33
C GLY A 853 -21.68 -0.11 -8.70
N LEU A 854 -20.98 0.92 -9.18
CA LEU A 854 -21.59 2.22 -9.56
C LEU A 854 -22.39 2.14 -10.86
N ASP A 855 -21.95 1.28 -11.78
CA ASP A 855 -22.59 1.04 -13.07
C ASP A 855 -22.57 -0.46 -13.38
N SER A 856 -23.44 -0.88 -14.30
CA SER A 856 -23.47 -2.28 -14.76
C SER A 856 -22.17 -2.63 -15.49
N ASP A 857 -21.61 -3.80 -15.17
CA ASP A 857 -20.43 -4.32 -15.85
C ASP A 857 -20.65 -4.40 -17.37
N GLN A 858 -19.60 -4.09 -18.13
CA GLN A 858 -19.65 -4.00 -19.59
C GLN A 858 -18.74 -5.04 -20.24
N PRO A 859 -19.14 -5.61 -21.39
CA PRO A 859 -18.25 -6.45 -22.16
C PRO A 859 -17.12 -5.61 -22.76
N ASN A 860 -15.92 -6.17 -22.85
CA ASN A 860 -14.72 -5.58 -23.48
C ASN A 860 -14.07 -4.40 -22.72
N LEU A 861 -14.19 -4.38 -21.38
CA LEU A 861 -13.25 -3.60 -20.56
C LEU A 861 -11.86 -4.25 -20.62
N VAL A 862 -10.82 -3.42 -20.62
CA VAL A 862 -9.42 -3.83 -20.69
C VAL A 862 -8.86 -3.84 -19.28
N ASP A 863 -8.46 -5.02 -18.81
CA ASP A 863 -7.83 -5.16 -17.51
C ASP A 863 -6.40 -4.57 -17.53
N PRO A 864 -5.91 -4.02 -16.40
CA PRO A 864 -4.54 -3.58 -16.29
C PRO A 864 -3.57 -4.77 -16.40
N ILE A 865 -2.35 -4.51 -16.89
CA ILE A 865 -1.31 -5.56 -16.96
C ILE A 865 -0.69 -5.84 -15.58
N PHE A 866 -0.81 -4.88 -14.66
CA PHE A 866 -0.38 -5.00 -13.28
C PHE A 866 -1.27 -4.16 -12.39
N GLN A 867 -1.58 -4.65 -11.21
CA GLN A 867 -2.26 -3.88 -10.16
C GLN A 867 -1.81 -4.36 -8.79
N TYR A 868 -1.91 -3.50 -7.78
CA TYR A 868 -1.63 -3.86 -6.40
C TYR A 868 -2.64 -3.22 -5.44
N GLY A 869 -2.87 -3.87 -4.30
CA GLY A 869 -3.85 -3.43 -3.31
C GLY A 869 -3.30 -2.37 -2.35
N ARG A 870 -4.17 -1.82 -1.50
CA ARG A 870 -3.83 -0.73 -0.57
C ARG A 870 -2.76 -1.08 0.47
N SER A 871 -2.56 -2.37 0.76
CA SER A 871 -1.45 -2.86 1.60
C SER A 871 -0.07 -2.65 0.96
N ASP A 872 0.00 -2.61 -0.37
CA ASP A 872 1.23 -2.47 -1.14
C ASP A 872 1.55 -1.02 -1.51
N GLY A 873 0.58 -0.11 -1.42
CA GLY A 873 0.76 1.31 -1.67
C GLY A 873 -0.58 1.99 -1.89
N GLY A 874 -0.61 3.32 -1.97
CA GLY A 874 -1.86 4.07 -2.07
C GLY A 874 -1.90 5.14 -3.15
N THR A 875 -0.84 5.32 -3.94
CA THR A 875 -0.81 6.30 -5.04
C THR A 875 0.31 5.91 -6.01
N ILE A 876 -0.04 5.23 -7.10
CA ILE A 876 0.95 4.76 -8.07
C ILE A 876 1.57 5.90 -8.86
N ILE A 877 2.88 5.79 -9.01
CA ILE A 877 3.69 6.69 -9.80
C ILE A 877 4.33 5.88 -10.91
N GLY A 878 3.77 6.04 -12.11
CA GLY A 878 4.32 5.46 -13.32
C GLY A 878 5.72 5.96 -13.62
N GLY A 879 6.46 5.16 -14.38
CA GLY A 879 7.81 5.52 -14.78
C GLY A 879 8.13 5.12 -16.21
N HIS A 880 9.34 4.60 -16.41
CA HIS A 880 9.90 4.38 -17.75
C HIS A 880 10.46 2.97 -17.90
N VAL A 881 10.37 2.44 -19.13
CA VAL A 881 11.18 1.29 -19.54
C VAL A 881 12.62 1.73 -19.70
N TYR A 882 13.54 1.07 -19.01
CA TYR A 882 14.96 1.37 -19.09
C TYR A 882 15.52 1.01 -20.47
N ARG A 883 16.06 2.04 -21.14
CA ARG A 883 16.67 1.95 -22.48
C ARG A 883 18.10 2.49 -22.51
N GLY A 884 18.66 2.88 -21.37
CA GLY A 884 20.04 3.37 -21.25
C GLY A 884 21.12 2.31 -21.40
N GLU A 885 22.34 2.74 -21.70
CA GLU A 885 23.47 1.83 -21.91
C GLU A 885 24.23 1.54 -20.60
N ALA A 886 24.15 2.43 -19.61
CA ALA A 886 24.93 2.30 -18.37
C ALA A 886 24.58 1.06 -17.54
N LEU A 887 23.32 0.60 -17.64
CA LEU A 887 22.79 -0.54 -16.91
C LEU A 887 22.30 -1.61 -17.89
N ALA A 888 23.18 -2.10 -18.75
CA ALA A 888 22.82 -3.04 -19.82
C ALA A 888 21.98 -4.26 -19.36
N GLY A 889 22.17 -4.74 -18.12
CA GLY A 889 21.39 -5.83 -17.52
C GLY A 889 19.91 -5.49 -17.25
N LEU A 890 19.53 -4.21 -17.28
CA LEU A 890 18.17 -3.71 -17.00
C LEU A 890 17.42 -3.29 -18.27
N GLN A 891 17.98 -3.52 -19.46
CA GLN A 891 17.28 -3.24 -20.72
C GLN A 891 15.89 -3.90 -20.76
N GLY A 892 14.87 -3.09 -21.09
CA GLY A 892 13.48 -3.55 -21.16
C GLY A 892 12.78 -3.71 -19.81
N THR A 893 13.40 -3.27 -18.72
CA THR A 893 12.80 -3.28 -17.37
C THR A 893 12.04 -1.97 -17.15
N TYR A 894 10.73 -2.05 -16.86
CA TYR A 894 9.89 -0.92 -16.46
C TYR A 894 10.07 -0.62 -14.97
N PHE A 895 10.35 0.64 -14.63
CA PHE A 895 10.44 1.13 -13.26
C PHE A 895 9.21 1.95 -12.91
N TYR A 896 8.72 1.77 -11.68
CA TYR A 896 7.61 2.53 -11.12
C TYR A 896 7.75 2.62 -9.60
N ALA A 897 6.95 3.47 -8.96
CA ALA A 897 6.98 3.69 -7.53
C ALA A 897 5.58 3.96 -6.99
N ASP A 898 5.50 4.16 -5.68
CA ASP A 898 4.30 4.62 -5.00
C ASP A 898 4.63 5.86 -4.16
N PHE A 899 3.79 6.89 -4.25
CA PHE A 899 4.05 8.19 -3.61
C PHE A 899 4.00 8.10 -2.09
N LEU A 900 3.02 7.36 -1.53
CA LEU A 900 2.80 7.30 -0.07
C LEU A 900 3.81 6.37 0.62
N SER A 901 3.99 5.15 0.10
CA SER A 901 4.92 4.19 0.69
C SER A 901 6.38 4.46 0.32
N SER A 902 6.63 5.28 -0.71
CA SER A 902 7.97 5.55 -1.27
C SER A 902 8.70 4.29 -1.77
N ARG A 903 7.98 3.18 -1.93
CA ARG A 903 8.53 1.94 -2.48
C ARG A 903 8.76 2.10 -3.97
N ILE A 904 9.83 1.46 -4.46
CA ILE A 904 10.22 1.46 -5.86
C ILE A 904 10.25 0.02 -6.33
N TRP A 905 9.65 -0.25 -7.48
CA TRP A 905 9.64 -1.58 -8.06
C TRP A 905 10.07 -1.53 -9.51
N SER A 906 10.33 -2.73 -10.04
CA SER A 906 10.58 -2.92 -11.44
C SER A 906 10.04 -4.25 -11.91
N PHE A 907 9.64 -4.35 -13.18
CA PHE A 907 9.39 -5.64 -13.82
C PHE A 907 9.70 -5.59 -15.32
N ARG A 908 9.69 -6.75 -15.98
CA ARG A 908 9.72 -6.87 -17.44
C ARG A 908 8.39 -7.37 -17.94
N PHE A 909 7.96 -6.86 -19.09
CA PHE A 909 6.75 -7.29 -19.77
C PHE A 909 7.09 -7.68 -21.21
N ASP A 910 6.61 -8.82 -21.66
CA ASP A 910 6.85 -9.34 -23.02
C ASP A 910 5.67 -9.11 -23.98
N GLY A 911 4.66 -8.34 -23.54
CA GLY A 911 3.41 -8.13 -24.25
C GLY A 911 2.29 -9.09 -23.82
N THR A 912 2.58 -10.10 -23.00
CA THR A 912 1.58 -11.05 -22.49
C THR A 912 1.69 -11.26 -20.98
N SER A 913 2.90 -11.36 -20.44
CA SER A 913 3.14 -11.70 -19.04
C SER A 913 4.23 -10.84 -18.41
N ILE A 914 4.09 -10.62 -17.11
CA ILE A 914 5.09 -9.96 -16.29
C ILE A 914 6.09 -10.98 -15.76
N SER A 915 7.38 -10.61 -15.79
CA SER A 915 8.47 -11.38 -15.21
C SER A 915 9.45 -10.48 -14.48
N ASN A 916 10.27 -11.07 -13.60
CA ASN A 916 11.27 -10.34 -12.81
C ASN A 916 10.68 -9.13 -12.07
N HIS A 917 9.45 -9.27 -11.54
CA HIS A 917 8.91 -8.27 -10.64
C HIS A 917 9.73 -8.26 -9.35
N MET A 918 10.28 -7.10 -9.03
CA MET A 918 11.23 -6.93 -7.94
C MET A 918 10.94 -5.61 -7.26
N GLU A 919 10.87 -5.63 -5.93
CA GLU A 919 11.03 -4.43 -5.14
C GLU A 919 12.50 -4.02 -5.14
N ARG A 920 12.76 -2.76 -5.50
CA ARG A 920 14.08 -2.16 -5.69
C ARG A 920 14.42 -1.14 -4.61
N THR A 921 13.51 -0.86 -3.67
CA THR A 921 13.64 0.20 -2.66
C THR A 921 14.97 0.15 -1.91
N ALA A 922 15.30 -1.02 -1.32
CA ALA A 922 16.53 -1.19 -0.55
C ALA A 922 17.80 -1.09 -1.41
N GLU A 923 17.76 -1.63 -2.63
CA GLU A 923 18.87 -1.57 -3.58
C GLU A 923 19.14 -0.11 -4.02
N ILE A 924 18.08 0.63 -4.33
CA ILE A 924 18.17 2.01 -4.80
C ILE A 924 18.56 2.99 -3.67
N ASN A 925 18.07 2.78 -2.44
CA ASN A 925 18.23 3.70 -1.31
C ASN A 925 19.57 3.56 -0.55
N VAL A 926 20.60 2.92 -1.12
CA VAL A 926 21.93 2.81 -0.47
C VAL A 926 22.54 4.20 -0.16
N GLY A 927 22.18 5.24 -0.92
CA GLY A 927 22.59 6.63 -0.67
C GLY A 927 21.74 7.40 0.35
N GLY A 928 20.75 6.76 0.97
CA GLY A 928 19.74 7.37 1.86
C GLY A 928 18.31 7.18 1.32
N PRO A 929 17.28 7.32 2.19
CA PRO A 929 15.89 7.14 1.78
C PRO A 929 15.46 8.24 0.79
N ILE A 930 14.75 7.84 -0.25
CA ILE A 930 14.05 8.73 -1.18
C ILE A 930 12.57 8.67 -0.85
N SER A 931 11.96 9.80 -0.52
CA SER A 931 10.53 9.89 -0.18
C SER A 931 9.79 10.85 -1.10
N SER A 932 8.45 10.79 -1.07
CA SER A 932 7.56 11.66 -1.86
C SER A 932 7.90 11.66 -3.35
N ILE A 933 8.11 10.46 -3.90
CA ILE A 933 8.44 10.25 -5.31
C ILE A 933 7.20 10.60 -6.13
N VAL A 934 7.29 11.54 -7.06
CA VAL A 934 6.16 12.03 -7.86
C VAL A 934 6.29 11.73 -9.35
N SER A 935 7.48 11.34 -9.81
CA SER A 935 7.72 10.95 -11.19
C SER A 935 9.00 10.15 -11.33
N PHE A 936 9.10 9.41 -12.42
CA PHE A 936 10.38 9.14 -13.06
C PHE A 936 10.57 10.09 -14.25
N GLY A 937 11.82 10.27 -14.65
CA GLY A 937 12.20 10.99 -15.86
C GLY A 937 13.25 10.23 -16.64
N GLN A 938 13.47 10.63 -17.89
CA GLN A 938 14.45 10.02 -18.78
C GLN A 938 15.23 11.08 -19.56
N ASP A 939 16.54 10.91 -19.67
CA ASP A 939 17.38 11.75 -20.54
C ASP A 939 17.43 11.24 -21.99
N SER A 940 18.17 11.94 -22.84
CA SER A 940 18.30 11.61 -24.26
C SER A 940 18.99 10.26 -24.53
N GLN A 941 19.68 9.71 -23.53
CA GLN A 941 20.39 8.44 -23.63
C GLN A 941 19.58 7.28 -23.03
N GLY A 942 18.37 7.52 -22.56
CA GLY A 942 17.52 6.48 -21.99
C GLY A 942 17.79 6.17 -20.52
N GLU A 943 18.63 6.95 -19.85
CA GLU A 943 18.94 6.79 -18.44
C GLU A 943 17.80 7.33 -17.57
N ILE A 944 17.50 6.64 -16.46
CA ILE A 944 16.32 6.92 -15.64
C ILE A 944 16.66 7.74 -14.41
N TYR A 945 15.78 8.70 -14.12
CA TYR A 945 15.83 9.60 -12.98
C TYR A 945 14.59 9.40 -12.11
N ILE A 946 14.74 9.55 -10.80
CA ILE A 946 13.67 9.59 -9.80
C ILE A 946 13.50 11.06 -9.39
N VAL A 947 12.26 11.53 -9.38
CA VAL A 947 11.89 12.91 -9.04
C VAL A 947 11.14 12.91 -7.71
N SER A 948 11.71 13.53 -6.68
CA SER A 948 11.05 13.75 -5.39
C SER A 948 10.55 15.19 -5.30
N ILE A 949 9.27 15.37 -4.96
CA ILE A 949 8.66 16.71 -4.82
C ILE A 949 9.31 17.55 -3.71
N LEU A 950 10.11 16.93 -2.83
CA LEU A 950 10.85 17.63 -1.77
C LEU A 950 12.09 18.38 -2.29
N GLY A 951 12.34 18.36 -3.61
CA GLY A 951 13.36 19.19 -4.25
C GLY A 951 14.59 18.45 -4.73
N ASP A 952 14.55 17.12 -4.74
CA ASP A 952 15.69 16.26 -5.08
C ASP A 952 15.42 15.41 -6.33
N ILE A 953 16.45 15.28 -7.17
CA ILE A 953 16.47 14.41 -8.34
C ILE A 953 17.59 13.39 -8.15
N PHE A 954 17.30 12.12 -8.43
CA PHE A 954 18.28 11.05 -8.33
C PHE A 954 18.40 10.34 -9.68
N ARG A 955 19.62 9.97 -10.08
CA ARG A 955 19.86 9.12 -11.25
C ARG A 955 20.09 7.68 -10.79
N ILE A 956 19.36 6.73 -11.37
CA ILE A 956 19.62 5.31 -11.16
C ILE A 956 20.92 4.95 -11.88
N SER A 957 21.89 4.44 -11.14
CA SER A 957 23.25 4.16 -11.62
C SER A 957 23.74 2.82 -11.09
N SER A 958 24.80 2.25 -11.65
CA SER A 958 25.46 1.10 -11.04
C SER A 958 26.20 1.55 -9.78
N THR A 959 26.31 0.67 -8.79
CA THR A 959 27.14 0.88 -7.58
C THR A 959 28.53 1.37 -7.94
#